data_AF-A0A3R6WDP1-F1
#
_entry.id   AF-A0A3R6WDP1-F1
#
_cell.length_a   1.000
_cell.length_b   1.000
_cell.length_c   1.000
_cell.angle_alpha   90.00
_cell.angle_beta   90.00
_cell.angle_gamma   90.00
#
_symmetry.space_group_name_H-M   'P 1'
#
loop_
_entity.id
_entity.type
_entity.pdbx_description
1 polymer ?
#
loop_
_entity_poly.entity_id
_entity_poly.type
_entity_poly.pdbx_seq_one_letter_code
_entity_poly.pdbx_strand_id
1 'polypeptide(L)'
;CKAFVWVLRSGVGTCLLKSSRGIPYAYTGASASYVVEATPAPTPSACPVVENDVDYAGNDILYTSRANYQDCCTDCQNTVGCSLYVWGPDNGGACYLKSKKGSSSPSPGARAGVLPLTIPGTPLSNVKSGLYAVNSLPPTAFNYITGAQWIDQGTLSVVNSETESFVAVALATNFSHGSGPIVVNNVEMALSMTVYINVTSAGECADMTATYNNNFFTYWASHLYCIVHLHTAATSLQMLTATGQAITFPQDSDPAYLSTALTNVATNTDCVLACTSKGNCAGVEYSTSAKTCALYQPQPATFPDVTAGWVLDPVSNVDVAGVQYSKMTTAALPNAYIKESVPGVASLQACASSAKAKGYVLFGFNSNTKVCVFYAPTPSPTKGISLVNTPLVPVVLSSGTFGSDVASGAMAATTAADCYKLCVPSQNLCFATVFDSTSKACTYVQPSFDAASTMGWIIPKTLPDAMATVSQVDVYVTAHEDDHELFMSAPVYNSIKSPTTKSVFVYLSAGDAGETSGWWQAREVGTVAATKTWVNMFGVFSPVPVTSTVLLNGHHIQKISIGNTAHYFLRLSENNLDLVLNSNVKRAPIDQPTEYYANAQAVKDVLKGIIVAEATKVPKVNAHYSDYLLDPSGDHVLHVASGRITAELLNADTVFAACVSQFPYFGYQRWLDTVNMNNPDKSAQRAVWLGLGAGILNQYPRDTWSDHSPALGRTYTGTLLVKATACAF
;
A
#
# COMPACT_ATOMS: atom_id res chain seq x y z
N CYS A 1 33.19 -6.82 -14.15
CA CYS A 1 34.40 -6.99 -14.98
C CYS A 1 34.88 -8.43 -14.84
N LYS A 2 34.89 -9.25 -15.91
CA LYS A 2 35.23 -10.70 -15.82
C LYS A 2 36.72 -11.00 -16.08
N ALA A 3 37.41 -10.10 -16.78
CA ALA A 3 38.86 -10.14 -16.98
C ALA A 3 39.43 -8.74 -17.19
N PHE A 4 40.73 -8.55 -16.97
CA PHE A 4 41.42 -7.30 -17.28
C PHE A 4 42.81 -7.55 -17.86
N VAL A 5 43.32 -6.56 -18.60
CA VAL A 5 44.69 -6.55 -19.11
C VAL A 5 45.30 -5.19 -18.87
N TRP A 6 46.40 -5.16 -18.14
CA TRP A 6 47.25 -3.99 -18.00
C TRP A 6 48.35 -4.01 -19.07
N VAL A 7 48.59 -2.88 -19.72
CA VAL A 7 49.64 -2.72 -20.73
C VAL A 7 50.11 -1.27 -20.81
N LEU A 8 51.38 -1.07 -21.17
CA LEU A 8 51.93 0.25 -21.50
C LEU A 8 51.52 0.64 -22.93
N ARG A 9 50.73 1.71 -23.07
CA ARG A 9 50.42 2.35 -24.36
C ARG A 9 51.01 3.75 -24.37
N SER A 10 51.94 4.00 -25.29
CA SER A 10 52.60 5.32 -25.44
C SER A 10 53.20 5.87 -24.14
N GLY A 11 53.81 5.00 -23.33
CA GLY A 11 54.41 5.38 -22.04
C GLY A 11 53.42 5.52 -20.88
N VAL A 12 52.13 5.30 -21.09
CA VAL A 12 51.09 5.37 -20.06
C VAL A 12 50.54 3.97 -19.74
N GLY A 13 50.55 3.61 -18.46
CA GLY A 13 49.94 2.36 -17.99
C GLY A 13 48.42 2.40 -18.15
N THR A 14 47.88 1.53 -19.01
CA THR A 14 46.46 1.46 -19.33
C THR A 14 45.88 0.13 -18.87
N CYS A 15 44.77 0.16 -18.11
CA CYS A 15 44.03 -1.04 -17.72
C CYS A 15 42.78 -1.21 -18.60
N LEU A 16 42.72 -2.32 -19.34
CA LEU A 16 41.63 -2.65 -20.24
C LEU A 16 40.68 -3.65 -19.57
N LEU A 17 39.50 -3.19 -19.17
CA LEU A 17 38.45 -4.02 -18.58
C LEU A 17 37.69 -4.81 -19.65
N LYS A 18 37.38 -6.09 -19.38
CA LYS A 18 36.68 -6.97 -20.32
C LYS A 18 35.41 -7.58 -19.72
N SER A 19 34.38 -7.71 -20.56
CA SER A 19 33.09 -8.33 -20.22
C SER A 19 33.14 -9.87 -20.23
N SER A 20 34.14 -10.48 -20.87
CA SER A 20 34.36 -11.95 -20.90
C SER A 20 35.86 -12.31 -21.01
N ARG A 21 36.21 -13.56 -20.69
CA ARG A 21 37.55 -14.11 -20.91
C ARG A 21 37.64 -14.61 -22.36
N GLY A 22 38.39 -13.91 -23.20
CA GLY A 22 38.72 -14.35 -24.56
C GLY A 22 39.89 -15.36 -24.59
N ILE A 23 40.21 -15.85 -25.79
CA ILE A 23 41.37 -16.73 -26.03
C ILE A 23 42.67 -15.92 -25.80
N PRO A 24 43.57 -16.37 -24.91
CA PRO A 24 44.80 -15.64 -24.63
C PRO A 24 45.81 -15.79 -25.78
N TYR A 25 46.54 -14.71 -26.06
CA TYR A 25 47.73 -14.71 -26.91
C TYR A 25 48.83 -13.86 -26.26
N ALA A 26 50.09 -14.15 -26.59
CA ALA A 26 51.23 -13.48 -25.97
C ALA A 26 51.38 -12.04 -26.47
N TYR A 27 51.58 -11.09 -25.54
CA TYR A 27 51.92 -9.71 -25.83
C TYR A 27 53.00 -9.23 -24.83
N THR A 28 54.16 -8.85 -25.35
CA THR A 28 55.31 -8.46 -24.53
C THR A 28 55.01 -7.21 -23.69
N GLY A 29 55.18 -7.31 -22.38
CA GLY A 29 54.94 -6.20 -21.43
C GLY A 29 53.48 -6.03 -20.98
N ALA A 30 52.56 -6.91 -21.39
CA ALA A 30 51.20 -6.93 -20.86
C ALA A 30 51.08 -7.88 -19.67
N SER A 31 50.28 -7.50 -18.67
CA SER A 31 49.89 -8.34 -17.54
C SER A 31 48.37 -8.52 -17.56
N ALA A 32 47.91 -9.76 -17.65
CA ALA A 32 46.49 -10.08 -17.71
C ALA A 32 46.08 -10.89 -16.48
N SER A 33 44.86 -10.68 -16.00
CA SER A 33 44.24 -11.52 -14.98
C SER A 33 42.73 -11.61 -15.22
N TYR A 34 42.10 -12.60 -14.61
CA TYR A 34 40.67 -12.80 -14.66
C TYR A 34 40.17 -13.22 -13.29
N VAL A 35 38.90 -12.94 -13.02
CA VAL A 35 38.28 -13.34 -11.76
C VAL A 35 38.08 -14.84 -11.82
N VAL A 36 38.79 -15.57 -10.97
CA VAL A 36 38.49 -16.97 -10.62
C VAL A 36 37.62 -16.95 -9.38
N GLU A 37 36.44 -17.55 -9.45
CA GLU A 37 35.72 -17.89 -8.22
C GLU A 37 36.56 -18.89 -7.42
N ALA A 38 36.64 -18.66 -6.11
CA ALA A 38 37.35 -19.57 -5.21
C ALA A 38 36.69 -20.95 -5.29
N THR A 39 37.46 -21.97 -5.64
CA THR A 39 36.99 -23.37 -5.60
C THR A 39 36.79 -23.74 -4.13
N PRO A 40 35.57 -24.09 -3.67
CA PRO A 40 35.38 -24.58 -2.31
C PRO A 40 36.11 -25.92 -2.15
N ALA A 41 36.58 -26.21 -0.93
CA ALA A 41 36.96 -27.56 -0.54
C ALA A 41 35.80 -28.54 -0.81
N PRO A 42 36.03 -29.82 -1.15
CA PRO A 42 34.96 -30.75 -1.44
C PRO A 42 34.12 -30.99 -0.19
N THR A 43 32.98 -30.31 -0.12
CA THR A 43 31.89 -30.59 0.80
C THR A 43 31.26 -31.94 0.41
N PRO A 44 30.93 -32.83 1.35
CA PRO A 44 30.16 -34.04 1.05
C PRO A 44 28.88 -33.68 0.27
N SER A 45 28.55 -34.49 -0.75
CA SER A 45 27.47 -34.18 -1.70
C SER A 45 26.15 -33.94 -0.98
N ALA A 46 25.61 -32.73 -1.09
CA ALA A 46 24.32 -32.31 -0.54
C ALA A 46 23.11 -32.81 -1.35
N CYS A 47 23.16 -34.02 -1.93
CA CYS A 47 22.04 -34.58 -2.67
C CYS A 47 21.19 -35.50 -1.76
N PRO A 48 19.85 -35.36 -1.77
CA PRO A 48 18.92 -36.03 -0.87
C PRO A 48 18.66 -37.51 -1.18
N VAL A 49 17.86 -38.17 -0.34
CA VAL A 49 17.14 -39.41 -0.66
C VAL A 49 16.27 -39.17 -1.89
N VAL A 50 16.42 -40.02 -2.91
CA VAL A 50 15.66 -39.95 -4.16
C VAL A 50 14.34 -40.68 -3.99
N GLU A 51 13.23 -39.98 -4.28
CA GLU A 51 11.90 -40.56 -4.32
C GLU A 51 11.68 -41.18 -5.70
N ASN A 52 11.37 -42.48 -5.73
CA ASN A 52 11.15 -43.22 -6.96
C ASN A 52 9.67 -43.17 -7.35
N ASP A 53 9.40 -43.06 -8.65
CA ASP A 53 8.08 -43.16 -9.24
C ASP A 53 7.10 -42.05 -8.78
N VAL A 54 7.66 -40.87 -8.50
CA VAL A 54 6.97 -39.68 -7.99
C VAL A 54 7.23 -38.48 -8.89
N ASP A 55 6.15 -37.77 -9.23
CA ASP A 55 6.19 -36.41 -9.77
C ASP A 55 5.61 -35.42 -8.75
N TYR A 56 6.01 -34.15 -8.89
CA TYR A 56 5.49 -33.02 -8.14
C TYR A 56 4.90 -32.02 -9.13
N ALA A 57 3.57 -31.91 -9.15
CA ALA A 57 2.87 -31.12 -10.14
C ALA A 57 3.18 -29.62 -10.03
N GLY A 58 3.44 -28.99 -11.18
CA GLY A 58 3.68 -27.55 -11.30
C GLY A 58 5.03 -27.07 -10.76
N ASN A 59 5.14 -25.75 -10.57
CA ASN A 59 6.31 -25.04 -10.05
C ASN A 59 7.61 -25.23 -10.85
N ASP A 60 7.52 -25.61 -12.12
CA ASP A 60 8.66 -25.73 -13.03
C ASP A 60 9.29 -24.36 -13.32
N ILE A 61 10.58 -24.22 -13.01
CA ILE A 61 11.39 -23.05 -13.35
C ILE A 61 11.88 -23.19 -14.80
N LEU A 62 12.51 -24.33 -15.07
CA LEU A 62 13.05 -24.71 -16.38
C LEU A 62 13.28 -26.21 -16.41
N TYR A 63 13.60 -26.74 -17.59
CA TYR A 63 14.10 -28.09 -17.72
C TYR A 63 15.51 -28.13 -18.32
N THR A 64 16.31 -29.09 -17.89
CA THR A 64 17.61 -29.43 -18.49
C THR A 64 17.56 -30.84 -19.04
N SER A 65 18.30 -31.13 -20.11
CA SER A 65 18.44 -32.51 -20.58
C SER A 65 19.61 -33.19 -19.88
N ARG A 66 19.31 -34.28 -19.17
CA ARG A 66 20.27 -35.12 -18.47
C ARG A 66 19.90 -36.59 -18.63
N ALA A 67 20.84 -37.38 -19.12
CA ALA A 67 20.66 -38.82 -19.25
C ALA A 67 20.53 -39.51 -17.88
N ASN A 68 21.06 -38.89 -16.82
CA ASN A 68 21.07 -39.45 -15.48
C ASN A 68 20.40 -38.48 -14.48
N TYR A 69 19.45 -39.00 -13.69
CA TYR A 69 18.73 -38.24 -12.68
C TYR A 69 19.62 -37.65 -11.59
N GLN A 70 20.82 -38.20 -11.36
CA GLN A 70 21.76 -37.68 -10.36
C GLN A 70 22.36 -36.33 -10.78
N ASP A 71 22.45 -36.07 -12.09
CA ASP A 71 22.98 -34.80 -12.61
C ASP A 71 21.98 -33.66 -12.36
N CYS A 72 20.69 -33.97 -12.20
CA CYS A 72 19.66 -32.99 -11.87
C CYS A 72 19.91 -32.29 -10.53
N CYS A 73 20.59 -32.95 -9.60
CA CYS A 73 20.94 -32.32 -8.33
C CYS A 73 21.90 -31.15 -8.55
N THR A 74 22.90 -31.32 -9.39
CA THR A 74 23.87 -30.26 -9.74
C THR A 74 23.20 -29.17 -10.55
N ASP A 75 22.32 -29.53 -11.49
CA ASP A 75 21.55 -28.55 -12.24
C ASP A 75 20.66 -27.72 -11.33
N CYS A 76 19.99 -28.35 -10.36
CA CYS A 76 19.17 -27.65 -9.38
C CYS A 76 20.01 -26.73 -8.49
N GLN A 77 21.17 -27.20 -7.99
CA GLN A 77 22.09 -26.36 -7.19
C GLN A 77 22.60 -25.13 -7.95
N ASN A 78 22.80 -25.25 -9.27
CA ASN A 78 23.25 -24.16 -10.12
C ASN A 78 22.10 -23.31 -10.69
N THR A 79 20.84 -23.68 -10.42
CA THR A 79 19.67 -22.95 -10.89
C THR A 79 19.10 -22.14 -9.74
N VAL A 80 19.26 -20.81 -9.82
CA VAL A 80 18.65 -19.87 -8.88
C VAL A 80 17.14 -20.12 -8.84
N GLY A 81 16.58 -20.29 -7.65
CA GLY A 81 15.17 -20.65 -7.49
C GLY A 81 14.90 -22.12 -7.20
N CYS A 82 15.81 -23.04 -7.56
CA CYS A 82 15.48 -24.46 -7.54
C CYS A 82 15.57 -25.08 -6.13
N SER A 83 14.44 -25.60 -5.65
CA SER A 83 14.32 -26.29 -4.36
C SER A 83 14.21 -27.81 -4.51
N LEU A 84 13.79 -28.29 -5.68
CA LEU A 84 13.71 -29.70 -6.01
C LEU A 84 13.80 -29.92 -7.53
N TYR A 85 14.06 -31.15 -7.93
CA TYR A 85 13.92 -31.59 -9.32
C TYR A 85 13.04 -32.83 -9.41
N VAL A 86 12.39 -32.99 -10.56
CA VAL A 86 11.80 -34.26 -11.00
C VAL A 86 12.50 -34.66 -12.29
N TRP A 87 13.16 -35.81 -12.30
CA TRP A 87 13.72 -36.36 -13.53
C TRP A 87 12.72 -37.32 -14.17
N GLY A 88 12.47 -37.16 -15.46
CA GLY A 88 11.66 -38.06 -16.27
C GLY A 88 12.50 -38.72 -17.38
N PRO A 89 12.18 -39.97 -17.78
CA PRO A 89 12.88 -40.67 -18.85
C PRO A 89 12.58 -40.13 -20.27
N ASP A 90 11.69 -39.16 -20.39
CA ASP A 90 11.22 -38.61 -21.66
C ASP A 90 12.39 -38.01 -22.48
N ASN A 91 12.37 -38.22 -23.80
CA ASN A 91 13.36 -37.69 -24.75
C ASN A 91 14.84 -37.95 -24.38
N GLY A 92 15.14 -39.08 -23.74
CA GLY A 92 16.51 -39.44 -23.34
C GLY A 92 16.92 -38.91 -21.96
N GLY A 93 15.96 -38.37 -21.20
CA GLY A 93 16.15 -37.90 -19.83
C GLY A 93 16.07 -36.38 -19.71
N ALA A 94 15.16 -35.90 -18.86
CA ALA A 94 14.97 -34.48 -18.58
C ALA A 94 14.84 -34.23 -17.07
N CYS A 95 15.54 -33.21 -16.57
CA CYS A 95 15.36 -32.69 -15.21
C CYS A 95 14.41 -31.50 -15.26
N TYR A 96 13.22 -31.67 -14.70
CA TYR A 96 12.29 -30.59 -14.44
C TYR A 96 12.67 -29.95 -13.11
N LEU A 97 13.33 -28.79 -13.18
CA LEU A 97 13.81 -28.05 -12.01
C LEU A 97 12.69 -27.18 -11.47
N LYS A 98 12.39 -27.27 -10.18
CA LYS A 98 11.19 -26.68 -9.60
C LYS A 98 11.48 -25.79 -8.40
N SER A 99 10.70 -24.72 -8.25
CA SER A 99 10.85 -23.73 -7.18
C SER A 99 10.27 -24.19 -5.84
N LYS A 100 9.17 -24.93 -5.88
CA LYS A 100 8.45 -25.41 -4.68
C LYS A 100 7.94 -26.83 -4.85
N LYS A 101 7.92 -27.58 -3.74
CA LYS A 101 7.33 -28.93 -3.67
C LYS A 101 5.81 -28.82 -3.84
N GLY A 102 5.29 -29.28 -4.99
CA GLY A 102 3.87 -29.34 -5.29
C GLY A 102 3.16 -30.55 -4.67
N SER A 103 1.92 -30.80 -5.09
CA SER A 103 1.22 -32.04 -4.76
C SER A 103 1.93 -33.24 -5.40
N SER A 104 2.16 -34.29 -4.61
CA SER A 104 2.74 -35.54 -5.10
C SER A 104 1.75 -36.31 -5.96
N SER A 105 2.20 -36.81 -7.10
CA SER A 105 1.45 -37.71 -7.98
C SER A 105 2.28 -38.96 -8.32
N PRO A 106 1.68 -40.15 -8.43
CA PRO A 106 2.38 -41.34 -8.92
C PRO A 106 2.79 -41.15 -10.39
N SER A 107 4.08 -41.30 -10.68
CA SER A 107 4.63 -41.19 -12.04
C SER A 107 5.69 -42.26 -12.26
N PRO A 108 5.31 -43.45 -12.77
CA PRO A 108 6.24 -44.56 -12.97
C PRO A 108 7.44 -44.17 -13.85
N GLY A 109 8.65 -44.42 -13.34
CA GLY A 109 9.92 -44.09 -14.01
C GLY A 109 10.50 -42.72 -13.63
N ALA A 110 9.73 -41.85 -12.97
CA ALA A 110 10.24 -40.57 -12.48
C ALA A 110 11.18 -40.76 -11.26
N ARG A 111 12.10 -39.80 -11.08
CA ARG A 111 13.04 -39.73 -9.95
C ARG A 111 13.05 -38.31 -9.40
N ALA A 112 12.48 -38.10 -8.23
CA ALA A 112 12.42 -36.78 -7.61
C ALA A 112 13.46 -36.63 -6.49
N GLY A 113 14.11 -35.46 -6.43
CA GLY A 113 15.07 -35.11 -5.38
C GLY A 113 14.78 -33.73 -4.82
N VAL A 114 14.53 -33.64 -3.51
CA VAL A 114 14.29 -32.37 -2.79
C VAL A 114 15.58 -31.93 -2.11
N LEU A 115 16.17 -30.82 -2.54
CA LEU A 115 17.47 -30.39 -2.02
C LEU A 115 17.30 -29.90 -0.56
N PRO A 116 18.03 -30.48 0.41
CA PRO A 116 18.05 -29.93 1.76
C PRO A 116 18.88 -28.65 1.71
N LEU A 117 18.21 -27.50 1.75
CA LEU A 117 18.85 -26.22 2.03
C LEU A 117 19.39 -26.27 3.47
N THR A 118 20.56 -26.87 3.66
CA THR A 118 21.39 -26.58 4.84
C THR A 118 22.15 -25.29 4.56
N ILE A 119 21.39 -24.19 4.48
CA ILE A 119 21.97 -22.87 4.63
C ILE A 119 22.50 -22.83 6.07
N PRO A 120 23.72 -22.34 6.35
CA PRO A 120 24.08 -21.87 7.68
C PRO A 120 23.16 -20.69 7.99
N GLY A 121 21.91 -20.96 8.35
CA GLY A 121 20.91 -19.95 8.59
C GLY A 121 21.40 -19.09 9.75
N THR A 122 21.37 -17.78 9.59
CA THR A 122 21.44 -16.90 10.75
C THR A 122 20.38 -17.37 11.76
N PRO A 123 20.75 -17.58 13.03
CA PRO A 123 19.78 -17.98 14.04
C PRO A 123 18.59 -17.02 14.02
N LEU A 124 17.39 -17.57 13.84
CA LEU A 124 16.17 -16.77 13.84
C LEU A 124 16.04 -16.03 15.17
N SER A 125 15.78 -14.72 15.11
CA SER A 125 15.50 -13.97 16.32
C SER A 125 14.17 -14.39 16.93
N ASN A 126 13.95 -14.01 18.19
CA ASN A 126 12.62 -14.07 18.77
C ASN A 126 11.65 -13.15 18.02
N VAL A 127 10.36 -13.45 18.13
CA VAL A 127 9.27 -12.56 17.69
C VAL A 127 9.42 -11.19 18.36
N LYS A 128 9.36 -10.14 17.55
CA LYS A 128 9.37 -8.74 17.97
C LYS A 128 8.07 -8.07 17.53
N SER A 129 7.69 -7.02 18.23
CA SER A 129 6.58 -6.15 17.83
C SER A 129 7.11 -4.79 17.43
N GLY A 130 6.45 -4.16 16.46
CA GLY A 130 6.71 -2.80 16.03
C GLY A 130 5.41 -2.00 15.97
N LEU A 131 5.54 -0.68 16.04
CA LEU A 131 4.44 0.26 15.84
C LEU A 131 4.89 1.28 14.80
N TYR A 132 4.12 1.41 13.73
CA TYR A 132 4.34 2.40 12.69
C TYR A 132 3.26 3.46 12.78
N ALA A 133 3.65 4.74 12.79
CA ALA A 133 2.72 5.85 12.89
C ALA A 133 3.14 6.96 11.94
N VAL A 134 2.17 7.48 11.18
CA VAL A 134 2.38 8.63 10.30
C VAL A 134 1.50 9.76 10.77
N ASN A 135 2.12 10.86 11.23
CA ASN A 135 1.41 12.02 11.73
C ASN A 135 0.34 11.65 12.79
N SER A 136 -0.92 11.99 12.53
CA SER A 136 -2.06 11.66 13.40
C SER A 136 -2.98 10.60 12.81
N LEU A 137 -2.51 9.82 11.82
CA LEU A 137 -3.22 8.63 11.37
C LEU A 137 -3.16 7.55 12.46
N PRO A 138 -4.14 6.63 12.51
CA PRO A 138 -4.09 5.47 13.40
C PRO A 138 -2.77 4.71 13.20
N PRO A 139 -2.08 4.32 14.28
CA PRO A 139 -0.84 3.59 14.15
C PRO A 139 -1.09 2.13 13.77
N THR A 140 -0.23 1.59 12.91
CA THR A 140 -0.24 0.19 12.49
C THR A 140 0.76 -0.60 13.33
N ALA A 141 0.24 -1.46 14.21
CA ALA A 141 1.04 -2.40 14.97
C ALA A 141 1.27 -3.67 14.15
N PHE A 142 2.48 -4.20 14.22
CA PHE A 142 2.89 -5.39 13.47
C PHE A 142 3.87 -6.21 14.28
N ASN A 143 4.10 -7.45 13.86
CA ASN A 143 5.05 -8.34 14.48
C ASN A 143 5.98 -8.91 13.42
N TYR A 144 7.20 -9.29 13.82
CA TYR A 144 8.21 -9.71 12.87
C TYR A 144 9.33 -10.53 13.50
N ILE A 145 10.06 -11.24 12.63
CA ILE A 145 11.31 -11.94 12.94
C ILE A 145 12.39 -11.44 11.98
N THR A 146 13.53 -11.02 12.52
CA THR A 146 14.71 -10.60 11.73
C THR A 146 15.54 -11.80 11.30
N GLY A 147 16.14 -11.75 10.11
CA GLY A 147 16.85 -12.86 9.49
C GLY A 147 15.93 -13.95 8.95
N ALA A 148 14.69 -13.60 8.60
CA ALA A 148 13.65 -14.54 8.20
C ALA A 148 12.81 -14.03 7.03
N GLN A 149 12.13 -14.94 6.33
CA GLN A 149 11.33 -14.64 5.15
C GLN A 149 10.08 -15.54 5.01
N TRP A 150 8.97 -14.97 4.54
CA TRP A 150 7.74 -15.69 4.16
C TRP A 150 7.74 -16.09 2.69
N ILE A 151 8.90 -16.55 2.21
CA ILE A 151 9.14 -17.00 0.84
C ILE A 151 10.36 -17.92 0.89
N ASP A 152 10.50 -18.88 -0.03
CA ASP A 152 11.73 -19.68 -0.07
C ASP A 152 12.92 -18.87 -0.62
N GLN A 153 14.14 -19.28 -0.28
CA GLN A 153 15.36 -18.53 -0.60
C GLN A 153 15.62 -18.47 -2.11
N GLY A 154 15.28 -19.53 -2.84
CA GLY A 154 15.42 -19.56 -4.29
C GLY A 154 14.55 -18.48 -4.91
N THR A 155 13.27 -18.48 -4.55
CA THR A 155 12.29 -17.52 -5.04
C THR A 155 12.64 -16.09 -4.65
N LEU A 156 13.06 -15.83 -3.41
CA LEU A 156 13.51 -14.48 -3.01
C LEU A 156 14.65 -13.98 -3.91
N SER A 157 15.56 -14.87 -4.31
CA SER A 157 16.68 -14.52 -5.19
C SER A 157 16.21 -14.18 -6.61
N VAL A 158 15.21 -14.89 -7.13
CA VAL A 158 14.56 -14.58 -8.43
C VAL A 158 13.86 -13.23 -8.36
N VAL A 159 13.00 -13.04 -7.34
CA VAL A 159 12.28 -11.79 -7.09
C VAL A 159 13.24 -10.60 -7.03
N ASN A 160 14.38 -10.77 -6.34
CA ASN A 160 15.41 -9.73 -6.28
C ASN A 160 15.97 -9.39 -7.67
N SER A 161 16.39 -10.41 -8.42
CA SER A 161 16.97 -10.23 -9.74
C SER A 161 16.00 -9.54 -10.71
N GLU A 162 14.72 -9.87 -10.66
CA GLU A 162 13.70 -9.24 -11.49
C GLU A 162 13.42 -7.80 -11.06
N THR A 163 13.34 -7.57 -9.75
CA THR A 163 13.15 -6.22 -9.19
C THR A 163 14.33 -5.31 -9.56
N GLU A 164 15.57 -5.80 -9.47
CA GLU A 164 16.76 -5.07 -9.91
C GLU A 164 16.71 -4.75 -11.42
N SER A 165 16.27 -5.70 -12.25
CA SER A 165 16.09 -5.47 -13.68
C SER A 165 15.03 -4.40 -13.95
N PHE A 166 13.90 -4.45 -13.24
CA PHE A 166 12.84 -3.45 -13.32
C PHE A 166 13.38 -2.06 -12.96
N VAL A 167 14.02 -1.93 -11.79
CA VAL A 167 14.59 -0.66 -11.31
C VAL A 167 15.61 -0.11 -12.31
N ALA A 168 16.47 -0.96 -12.88
CA ALA A 168 17.46 -0.57 -13.87
C ALA A 168 16.82 -0.04 -15.16
N VAL A 169 15.78 -0.71 -15.67
CA VAL A 169 15.04 -0.26 -16.87
C VAL A 169 14.30 1.04 -16.59
N ALA A 170 13.62 1.15 -15.46
CA ALA A 170 12.85 2.34 -15.09
C ALA A 170 13.76 3.56 -14.87
N LEU A 171 14.92 3.39 -14.22
CA LEU A 171 15.94 4.44 -14.13
C LEU A 171 16.47 4.87 -15.50
N ALA A 172 16.68 3.92 -16.42
CA ALA A 172 17.16 4.23 -17.77
C ALA A 172 16.15 5.06 -18.60
N THR A 173 14.86 4.94 -18.30
CA THR A 173 13.79 5.74 -18.93
C THR A 173 13.40 6.96 -18.10
N ASN A 174 14.16 7.30 -17.05
CA ASN A 174 13.85 8.35 -16.07
C ASN A 174 12.43 8.21 -15.45
N PHE A 175 11.94 6.97 -15.34
CA PHE A 175 10.56 6.65 -14.94
C PHE A 175 9.50 7.38 -15.78
N SER A 176 9.81 7.73 -17.04
CA SER A 176 8.90 8.53 -17.86
C SER A 176 7.66 7.74 -18.29
N HIS A 177 6.49 8.34 -18.06
CA HIS A 177 5.17 7.80 -18.40
C HIS A 177 4.96 7.52 -19.89
N GLY A 178 5.79 8.11 -20.77
CA GLY A 178 5.73 7.86 -22.22
C GLY A 178 6.10 6.42 -22.62
N SER A 179 6.58 5.61 -21.68
CA SER A 179 6.95 4.20 -21.89
C SER A 179 5.77 3.22 -21.80
N GLY A 180 4.62 3.66 -21.30
CA GLY A 180 3.53 2.77 -20.86
C GLY A 180 3.80 2.11 -19.50
N PRO A 181 2.82 1.36 -18.93
CA PRO A 181 3.03 0.59 -17.70
C PRO A 181 4.22 -0.36 -17.87
N ILE A 182 5.27 -0.16 -17.07
CA ILE A 182 6.34 -1.14 -16.96
C ILE A 182 5.86 -2.18 -15.94
N VAL A 183 5.35 -3.30 -16.44
CA VAL A 183 4.92 -4.40 -15.57
C VAL A 183 6.16 -5.03 -14.92
N VAL A 184 6.22 -5.04 -13.59
CA VAL A 184 7.10 -5.95 -12.84
C VAL A 184 6.58 -7.37 -13.16
N ASN A 185 7.18 -8.02 -14.14
CA ASN A 185 6.57 -9.11 -14.93
C ASN A 185 6.49 -10.48 -14.21
N ASN A 186 5.46 -11.26 -14.58
CA ASN A 186 5.25 -12.72 -14.55
C ASN A 186 5.42 -13.56 -13.26
N VAL A 187 6.34 -13.24 -12.35
CA VAL A 187 6.62 -14.09 -11.17
C VAL A 187 5.63 -13.79 -10.02
N GLU A 188 5.21 -12.54 -9.88
CA GLU A 188 4.27 -12.08 -8.85
C GLU A 188 2.89 -12.76 -8.92
N MET A 189 2.30 -12.85 -10.13
CA MET A 189 1.01 -13.52 -10.34
C MET A 189 1.10 -15.05 -10.17
N ALA A 190 2.22 -15.66 -10.53
CA ALA A 190 2.43 -17.10 -10.40
C ALA A 190 2.67 -17.53 -8.94
N LEU A 191 3.12 -16.61 -8.08
CA LEU A 191 3.55 -16.90 -6.72
C LEU A 191 2.71 -16.23 -5.63
N SER A 192 1.60 -15.60 -6.00
CA SER A 192 0.68 -14.94 -5.06
C SER A 192 1.40 -13.91 -4.17
N MET A 193 2.15 -12.98 -4.78
CA MET A 193 2.82 -11.88 -4.07
C MET A 193 2.90 -10.61 -4.93
N THR A 194 3.23 -9.47 -4.32
CA THR A 194 3.50 -8.20 -5.00
C THR A 194 4.71 -7.51 -4.38
N VAL A 195 5.61 -6.97 -5.21
CA VAL A 195 6.84 -6.31 -4.76
C VAL A 195 6.72 -4.80 -4.88
N TYR A 196 6.99 -4.11 -3.78
CA TYR A 196 7.00 -2.66 -3.68
C TYR A 196 8.40 -2.15 -3.40
N ILE A 197 8.89 -1.23 -4.23
CA ILE A 197 10.21 -0.62 -4.06
C ILE A 197 10.16 0.67 -3.24
N ASN A 198 11.33 1.18 -2.85
CA ASN A 198 11.48 2.40 -2.07
C ASN A 198 10.63 2.43 -0.78
N VAL A 199 10.47 1.28 -0.12
CA VAL A 199 9.81 1.15 1.18
C VAL A 199 10.86 1.30 2.29
N THR A 200 10.68 2.31 3.13
CA THR A 200 11.75 2.85 3.98
C THR A 200 11.90 2.16 5.33
N SER A 201 10.95 1.31 5.71
CA SER A 201 11.02 0.51 6.93
C SER A 201 10.09 -0.69 6.90
N ALA A 202 10.35 -1.67 7.78
CA ALA A 202 9.42 -2.78 8.02
C ALA A 202 8.04 -2.30 8.50
N GLY A 203 7.98 -1.16 9.21
CA GLY A 203 6.72 -0.57 9.66
C GLY A 203 5.89 0.00 8.51
N GLU A 204 6.53 0.66 7.55
CA GLU A 204 5.86 1.11 6.33
C GLU A 204 5.42 -0.08 5.46
N CYS A 205 6.24 -1.13 5.40
CA CYS A 205 5.85 -2.37 4.72
C CYS A 205 4.63 -3.03 5.38
N ALA A 206 4.53 -3.00 6.71
CA ALA A 206 3.35 -3.47 7.43
C ALA A 206 2.11 -2.61 7.14
N ASP A 207 2.24 -1.28 7.16
CA ASP A 207 1.15 -0.35 6.84
C ASP A 207 0.62 -0.55 5.42
N MET A 208 1.53 -0.74 4.47
CA MET A 208 1.24 -1.07 3.09
C MET A 208 0.51 -2.41 2.96
N THR A 209 1.02 -3.45 3.62
CA THR A 209 0.43 -4.79 3.64
C THR A 209 -1.02 -4.74 4.14
N ALA A 210 -1.26 -4.07 5.26
CA ALA A 210 -2.59 -3.90 5.84
C ALA A 210 -3.51 -3.07 4.94
N THR A 211 -3.01 -1.97 4.36
CA THR A 211 -3.78 -1.09 3.48
C THR A 211 -4.28 -1.82 2.23
N TYR A 212 -3.49 -2.75 1.70
CA TYR A 212 -3.88 -3.61 0.58
C TYR A 212 -4.65 -4.87 1.01
N ASN A 213 -5.13 -4.95 2.26
CA ASN A 213 -5.89 -6.07 2.82
C ASN A 213 -5.14 -7.41 2.79
N ASN A 214 -3.82 -7.38 2.93
CA ASN A 214 -2.97 -8.57 3.10
C ASN A 214 -2.44 -8.62 4.54
N ASN A 215 -1.87 -9.76 4.94
CA ASN A 215 -1.44 -9.95 6.33
C ASN A 215 0.04 -10.27 6.53
N PHE A 216 0.75 -10.74 5.50
CA PHE A 216 2.15 -11.15 5.61
C PHE A 216 3.03 -10.37 4.64
N PHE A 217 4.25 -10.10 5.08
CA PHE A 217 5.24 -9.42 4.25
C PHE A 217 6.66 -9.90 4.53
N THR A 218 7.50 -9.83 3.51
CA THR A 218 8.96 -9.93 3.64
C THR A 218 9.56 -8.55 3.31
N TYR A 219 10.26 -7.95 4.26
CA TYR A 219 10.92 -6.65 4.09
C TYR A 219 12.44 -6.82 3.98
N TRP A 220 13.06 -6.23 2.97
CA TRP A 220 14.51 -6.22 2.78
C TRP A 220 15.08 -4.81 2.97
N ALA A 221 15.71 -4.58 4.13
CA ALA A 221 16.14 -3.24 4.54
C ALA A 221 17.21 -2.62 3.61
N SER A 222 18.24 -3.37 3.20
CA SER A 222 19.31 -2.84 2.35
C SER A 222 18.85 -2.47 0.94
N HIS A 223 17.75 -3.06 0.47
CA HIS A 223 17.20 -2.83 -0.86
C HIS A 223 15.96 -1.92 -0.85
N LEU A 224 15.35 -1.68 0.31
CA LEU A 224 14.09 -0.96 0.45
C LEU A 224 12.92 -1.66 -0.27
N TYR A 225 12.91 -3.00 -0.25
CA TYR A 225 11.87 -3.81 -0.89
C TYR A 225 10.88 -4.31 0.15
N CYS A 226 9.60 -4.18 -0.15
CA CYS A 226 8.50 -4.77 0.59
C CYS A 226 7.80 -5.78 -0.31
N ILE A 227 7.86 -7.06 0.05
CA ILE A 227 7.19 -8.14 -0.66
C ILE A 227 5.94 -8.49 0.13
N VAL A 228 4.78 -8.15 -0.40
CA VAL A 228 3.48 -8.45 0.22
C VAL A 228 3.01 -9.79 -0.29
N HIS A 229 2.71 -10.71 0.62
CA HIS A 229 2.18 -12.04 0.28
C HIS A 229 0.66 -11.97 0.20
N LEU A 230 0.10 -12.39 -0.92
CA LEU A 230 -1.32 -12.32 -1.16
C LEU A 230 -2.05 -13.31 -0.24
N HIS A 231 -3.12 -12.80 0.35
CA HIS A 231 -3.97 -13.53 1.26
C HIS A 231 -4.72 -14.69 0.58
N THR A 232 -4.79 -15.85 1.25
CA THR A 232 -5.78 -16.91 0.98
C THR A 232 -6.70 -17.08 2.20
N ALA A 233 -8.01 -17.12 1.99
CA ALA A 233 -8.97 -17.02 3.10
C ALA A 233 -9.04 -18.26 4.01
N ALA A 234 -8.63 -18.09 5.27
CA ALA A 234 -8.79 -19.08 6.34
C ALA A 234 -9.29 -18.46 7.64
N THR A 235 -9.53 -19.30 8.64
CA THR A 235 -9.97 -18.87 9.98
C THR A 235 -9.27 -19.62 11.12
N SER A 236 -8.31 -20.50 10.82
CA SER A 236 -7.64 -21.37 11.80
C SER A 236 -6.29 -20.82 12.28
N LEU A 237 -5.55 -20.14 11.42
CA LEU A 237 -4.19 -19.70 11.71
C LEU A 237 -4.20 -18.61 12.78
N GLN A 238 -3.48 -18.86 13.88
CA GLN A 238 -3.26 -17.86 14.91
C GLN A 238 -1.81 -17.40 14.90
N MET A 239 -1.58 -16.12 14.68
CA MET A 239 -0.25 -15.52 14.72
C MET A 239 0.03 -14.93 16.10
N LEU A 240 1.27 -15.04 16.56
CA LEU A 240 1.69 -14.61 17.88
C LEU A 240 2.23 -13.18 17.83
N THR A 241 2.03 -12.45 18.92
CA THR A 241 2.74 -11.19 19.19
C THR A 241 4.00 -11.44 20.00
N ALA A 242 4.86 -10.42 20.17
CA ALA A 242 6.05 -10.56 21.02
C ALA A 242 5.73 -10.82 22.51
N THR A 243 4.51 -10.50 22.96
CA THR A 243 4.04 -10.81 24.33
C THR A 243 3.42 -12.20 24.44
N GLY A 244 3.37 -12.98 23.34
CA GLY A 244 2.78 -14.32 23.30
C GLY A 244 1.25 -14.33 23.14
N GLN A 245 0.62 -13.18 22.88
CA GLN A 245 -0.80 -13.14 22.52
C GLN A 245 -1.01 -13.77 21.14
N ALA A 246 -1.91 -14.75 21.03
CA ALA A 246 -2.30 -15.36 19.77
C ALA A 246 -3.53 -14.65 19.17
N ILE A 247 -3.43 -14.27 17.89
CA ILE A 247 -4.46 -13.55 17.14
C ILE A 247 -4.84 -14.40 15.93
N THR A 248 -6.13 -14.68 15.75
CA THR A 248 -6.60 -15.37 14.54
C THR A 248 -6.50 -14.45 13.33
N PHE A 249 -5.74 -14.87 12.33
CA PHE A 249 -5.58 -14.14 11.08
C PHE A 249 -6.53 -14.74 10.04
N PRO A 250 -7.19 -13.90 9.23
CA PRO A 250 -7.91 -14.40 8.08
C PRO A 250 -6.85 -14.76 7.04
N GLN A 251 -6.14 -15.88 7.17
CA GLN A 251 -5.17 -16.33 6.17
C GLN A 251 -4.81 -17.80 6.37
N ASP A 252 -4.66 -18.59 5.29
CA ASP A 252 -4.18 -19.97 5.41
C ASP A 252 -2.71 -20.01 5.82
N SER A 253 -2.37 -21.08 6.53
CA SER A 253 -0.99 -21.46 6.72
C SER A 253 -0.43 -22.13 5.46
N ASP A 254 0.81 -21.79 5.09
CA ASP A 254 1.52 -22.55 4.05
C ASP A 254 2.23 -23.74 4.72
N PRO A 255 2.03 -24.99 4.26
CA PRO A 255 2.79 -26.15 4.74
C PRO A 255 4.31 -25.96 4.68
N ALA A 256 4.81 -25.08 3.80
CA ALA A 256 6.22 -24.72 3.73
C ALA A 256 6.76 -24.03 5.00
N TYR A 257 5.89 -23.47 5.85
CA TYR A 257 6.27 -22.80 7.10
C TYR A 257 6.00 -23.63 8.34
N LEU A 258 5.54 -24.88 8.18
CA LEU A 258 5.36 -25.80 9.29
C LEU A 258 6.71 -26.17 9.91
N SER A 259 6.96 -25.68 11.12
CA SER A 259 8.21 -25.92 11.86
C SER A 259 8.18 -27.18 12.70
N THR A 260 7.03 -27.50 13.30
CA THR A 260 6.87 -28.61 14.24
C THR A 260 5.40 -29.00 14.28
N ALA A 261 5.12 -30.30 14.18
CA ALA A 261 3.79 -30.86 14.43
C ALA A 261 3.81 -31.64 15.74
N LEU A 262 2.90 -31.30 16.65
CA LEU A 262 2.74 -31.93 17.95
C LEU A 262 1.42 -32.72 17.99
N THR A 263 1.46 -33.88 18.63
CA THR A 263 0.29 -34.73 18.88
C THR A 263 -0.04 -34.76 20.36
N ASN A 264 -1.29 -35.10 20.70
CA ASN A 264 -1.77 -35.18 22.07
C ASN A 264 -1.69 -33.85 22.85
N VAL A 265 -1.81 -32.71 22.16
CA VAL A 265 -1.89 -31.40 22.80
C VAL A 265 -3.31 -31.19 23.30
N ALA A 266 -3.47 -30.93 24.61
CA ALA A 266 -4.78 -30.98 25.26
C ALA A 266 -5.68 -29.78 24.93
N THR A 267 -5.09 -28.59 24.81
CA THR A 267 -5.81 -27.35 24.54
C THR A 267 -5.06 -26.45 23.56
N ASN A 268 -5.77 -25.50 22.96
CA ASN A 268 -5.14 -24.46 22.15
C ASN A 268 -4.15 -23.62 22.98
N THR A 269 -4.45 -23.38 24.26
CA THR A 269 -3.53 -22.67 25.18
C THR A 269 -2.20 -23.41 25.31
N ASP A 270 -2.21 -24.74 25.41
CA ASP A 270 -0.98 -25.54 25.45
C ASP A 270 -0.21 -25.45 24.13
N CYS A 271 -0.92 -25.40 23.00
CA CYS A 271 -0.32 -25.20 21.67
C CYS A 271 0.39 -23.85 21.57
N VAL A 272 -0.27 -22.77 21.99
CA VAL A 272 0.31 -21.42 22.05
C VAL A 272 1.50 -21.37 22.99
N LEU A 273 1.42 -21.99 24.18
CA LEU A 273 2.55 -22.06 25.11
C LEU A 273 3.76 -22.80 24.52
N ALA A 274 3.52 -23.90 23.81
CA ALA A 274 4.59 -24.62 23.11
C ALA A 274 5.27 -23.74 22.05
N CYS A 275 4.51 -22.94 21.32
CA CYS A 275 5.04 -21.95 20.37
C CYS A 275 5.87 -20.87 21.09
N THR A 276 5.29 -20.18 22.08
CA THR A 276 5.94 -19.08 22.81
C THR A 276 7.24 -19.53 23.47
N SER A 277 7.33 -20.78 23.95
CA SER A 277 8.55 -21.33 24.56
C SER A 277 9.77 -21.41 23.61
N LYS A 278 9.53 -21.43 22.28
CA LYS A 278 10.60 -21.45 21.27
C LYS A 278 11.16 -20.05 20.98
N GLY A 279 10.41 -18.99 21.27
CA GLY A 279 10.77 -17.60 21.00
C GLY A 279 10.66 -17.17 19.53
N ASN A 280 11.01 -18.04 18.57
CA ASN A 280 10.99 -17.79 17.13
C ASN A 280 9.81 -18.45 16.38
N CYS A 281 8.86 -19.05 17.12
CA CYS A 281 7.62 -19.57 16.56
C CYS A 281 6.64 -18.41 16.35
N ALA A 282 6.19 -18.22 15.10
CA ALA A 282 5.39 -17.08 14.68
C ALA A 282 3.88 -17.35 14.75
N GLY A 283 3.45 -18.60 14.58
CA GLY A 283 2.02 -18.93 14.54
C GLY A 283 1.71 -20.36 14.95
N VAL A 284 0.43 -20.63 15.19
CA VAL A 284 -0.09 -21.95 15.53
C VAL A 284 -1.40 -22.25 14.81
N GLU A 285 -1.64 -23.54 14.58
CA GLU A 285 -2.98 -24.07 14.31
C GLU A 285 -3.26 -25.24 15.23
N TYR A 286 -4.39 -25.19 15.93
CA TYR A 286 -4.81 -26.23 16.85
C TYR A 286 -6.10 -26.90 16.38
N SER A 287 -6.07 -28.22 16.30
CA SER A 287 -7.26 -29.02 16.04
C SER A 287 -7.79 -29.62 17.35
N THR A 288 -8.94 -29.13 17.82
CA THR A 288 -9.59 -29.65 19.03
C THR A 288 -10.03 -31.11 18.86
N SER A 289 -10.49 -31.51 17.67
CA SER A 289 -10.97 -32.87 17.42
C SER A 289 -9.81 -33.88 17.35
N ALA A 290 -8.70 -33.49 16.73
CA ALA A 290 -7.53 -34.35 16.58
C ALA A 290 -6.53 -34.23 17.75
N LYS A 291 -6.67 -33.21 18.61
CA LYS A 291 -5.69 -32.84 19.66
C LYS A 291 -4.28 -32.69 19.09
N THR A 292 -4.20 -32.08 17.91
CA THR A 292 -2.94 -31.80 17.21
C THR A 292 -2.66 -30.31 17.18
N CYS A 293 -1.38 -29.96 17.21
CA CYS A 293 -0.90 -28.59 17.20
C CYS A 293 0.20 -28.46 16.15
N ALA A 294 -0.02 -27.61 15.16
CA ALA A 294 0.98 -27.22 14.17
C ALA A 294 1.60 -25.89 14.60
N LEU A 295 2.93 -25.84 14.63
CA LEU A 295 3.72 -24.65 14.94
C LEU A 295 4.34 -24.10 13.66
N TYR A 296 4.12 -22.84 13.36
CA TYR A 296 4.59 -22.16 12.15
C TYR A 296 5.73 -21.20 12.46
N GLN A 297 6.73 -21.19 11.59
CA GLN A 297 7.83 -20.22 11.64
C GLN A 297 8.24 -19.83 10.21
N PRO A 298 8.60 -18.56 9.95
CA PRO A 298 9.16 -18.16 8.67
C PRO A 298 10.49 -18.88 8.41
N GLN A 299 10.86 -19.02 7.13
CA GLN A 299 12.12 -19.65 6.77
C GLN A 299 13.30 -18.73 7.12
N PRO A 300 14.46 -19.26 7.54
CA PRO A 300 15.68 -18.47 7.66
C PRO A 300 16.06 -17.82 6.33
N ALA A 301 16.35 -16.52 6.36
CA ALA A 301 16.90 -15.81 5.22
C ALA A 301 18.43 -15.95 5.19
N THR A 302 19.01 -15.98 3.99
CA THR A 302 20.48 -15.90 3.81
C THR A 302 21.00 -14.49 4.12
N PHE A 303 20.13 -13.49 4.01
CA PHE A 303 20.45 -12.08 4.24
C PHE A 303 19.98 -11.66 5.64
N PRO A 304 20.88 -11.20 6.53
CA PRO A 304 20.57 -10.98 7.95
C PRO A 304 19.61 -9.80 8.19
N ASP A 305 19.47 -8.89 7.24
CA ASP A 305 18.63 -7.70 7.31
C ASP A 305 17.23 -7.89 6.69
N VAL A 306 16.94 -9.09 6.18
CA VAL A 306 15.59 -9.48 5.72
C VAL A 306 14.72 -9.80 6.92
N THR A 307 13.48 -9.33 6.88
CA THR A 307 12.52 -9.42 7.98
C THR A 307 11.22 -10.04 7.49
N ALA A 308 10.77 -11.11 8.15
CA ALA A 308 9.46 -11.70 7.93
C ALA A 308 8.49 -11.07 8.93
N GLY A 309 7.47 -10.38 8.44
CA GLY A 309 6.50 -9.69 9.26
C GLY A 309 5.06 -10.12 8.99
N TRP A 310 4.20 -9.83 9.96
CA TRP A 310 2.76 -10.02 9.86
C TRP A 310 2.02 -8.89 10.59
N VAL A 311 0.88 -8.53 10.02
CA VAL A 311 0.03 -7.41 10.43
C VAL A 311 -1.43 -7.78 10.18
N LEU A 312 -2.31 -7.31 11.04
CA LEU A 312 -3.74 -7.41 10.85
C LEU A 312 -4.33 -6.08 11.27
N ASP A 313 -4.92 -5.32 10.34
CA ASP A 313 -5.77 -4.18 10.69
C ASP A 313 -7.24 -4.58 10.54
N PRO A 314 -7.92 -4.89 11.65
CA PRO A 314 -9.28 -5.42 11.60
C PRO A 314 -10.34 -4.33 11.42
N VAL A 315 -9.99 -3.03 11.50
CA VAL A 315 -10.95 -1.94 11.43
C VAL A 315 -10.84 -1.19 10.11
N SER A 316 -11.96 -1.03 9.42
CA SER A 316 -12.04 -0.19 8.22
C SER A 316 -13.23 0.75 8.27
N ASN A 317 -13.10 1.91 7.65
CA ASN A 317 -14.17 2.92 7.56
C ASN A 317 -14.91 2.82 6.23
N VAL A 318 -16.22 3.02 6.28
CA VAL A 318 -17.10 3.00 5.12
C VAL A 318 -17.93 4.27 5.07
N ASP A 319 -17.92 4.92 3.92
CA ASP A 319 -18.70 6.12 3.61
C ASP A 319 -19.60 5.82 2.40
N VAL A 320 -20.87 5.49 2.64
CA VAL A 320 -21.78 5.09 1.55
C VAL A 320 -23.22 5.51 1.82
N ALA A 321 -23.90 6.05 0.80
CA ALA A 321 -25.32 6.39 0.83
C ALA A 321 -25.75 7.25 2.06
N GLY A 322 -24.91 8.22 2.45
CA GLY A 322 -25.20 9.11 3.57
C GLY A 322 -25.09 8.47 4.95
N VAL A 323 -24.50 7.26 5.05
CA VAL A 323 -24.17 6.60 6.31
C VAL A 323 -22.66 6.42 6.38
N GLN A 324 -22.06 6.92 7.46
CA GLN A 324 -20.67 6.70 7.79
C GLN A 324 -20.62 5.71 8.95
N TYR A 325 -19.78 4.68 8.83
CA TYR A 325 -19.57 3.72 9.89
C TYR A 325 -18.18 3.10 9.80
N SER A 326 -17.62 2.70 10.93
CA SER A 326 -16.49 1.78 10.96
C SER A 326 -17.02 0.36 11.08
N LYS A 327 -16.24 -0.60 10.60
CA LYS A 327 -16.56 -2.02 10.69
C LYS A 327 -15.35 -2.84 11.11
N MET A 328 -15.64 -3.96 11.75
CA MET A 328 -14.69 -5.03 12.05
C MET A 328 -15.29 -6.35 11.55
N THR A 329 -14.60 -7.00 10.62
CA THR A 329 -15.00 -8.31 10.07
C THR A 329 -14.65 -9.42 11.05
N THR A 330 -15.27 -10.59 10.86
CA THR A 330 -15.08 -11.77 11.72
C THR A 330 -15.37 -11.51 13.21
N ALA A 331 -16.28 -10.58 13.48
CA ALA A 331 -16.52 -10.04 14.82
C ALA A 331 -18.02 -9.88 15.12
N ALA A 332 -18.38 -10.19 16.36
CA ALA A 332 -19.73 -9.97 16.90
C ALA A 332 -19.67 -9.63 18.40
N LEU A 333 -20.71 -8.97 18.90
CA LEU A 333 -20.91 -8.81 20.34
C LEU A 333 -21.79 -9.95 20.89
N PRO A 334 -21.57 -10.36 22.17
CA PRO A 334 -22.41 -11.35 22.83
C PRO A 334 -23.90 -11.01 22.79
N ASN A 335 -24.73 -12.05 22.79
CA ASN A 335 -26.20 -11.94 22.73
C ASN A 335 -26.80 -11.04 23.82
N ALA A 336 -26.12 -10.90 24.97
CA ALA A 336 -26.54 -10.03 26.07
C ALA A 336 -26.68 -8.55 25.67
N TYR A 337 -25.99 -8.11 24.62
CA TYR A 337 -26.03 -6.73 24.14
C TYR A 337 -27.03 -6.50 23.00
N ILE A 338 -27.65 -7.55 22.45
CA ILE A 338 -28.64 -7.43 21.38
C ILE A 338 -29.91 -6.79 21.95
N LYS A 339 -30.37 -5.71 21.32
CA LYS A 339 -31.66 -5.06 21.62
C LYS A 339 -32.72 -5.35 20.60
N GLU A 340 -32.31 -5.58 19.35
CA GLU A 340 -33.21 -5.85 18.26
C GLU A 340 -32.50 -6.72 17.22
N SER A 341 -33.26 -7.63 16.59
CA SER A 341 -32.81 -8.47 15.49
C SER A 341 -33.77 -8.31 14.31
N VAL A 342 -33.21 -8.02 13.14
CA VAL A 342 -33.91 -7.79 11.88
C VAL A 342 -33.46 -8.86 10.88
N PRO A 343 -34.27 -9.89 10.60
CA PRO A 343 -33.94 -10.90 9.60
C PRO A 343 -34.13 -10.38 8.16
N GLY A 344 -33.51 -11.04 7.19
CA GLY A 344 -33.74 -10.77 5.76
C GLY A 344 -33.12 -9.46 5.25
N VAL A 345 -32.11 -8.92 5.94
CA VAL A 345 -31.42 -7.70 5.51
C VAL A 345 -30.44 -8.02 4.38
N ALA A 346 -30.55 -7.29 3.27
CA ALA A 346 -29.85 -7.62 2.03
C ALA A 346 -28.31 -7.52 2.12
N SER A 347 -27.79 -6.60 2.94
CA SER A 347 -26.36 -6.31 3.01
C SER A 347 -25.96 -5.66 4.33
N LEU A 348 -24.65 -5.64 4.61
CA LEU A 348 -24.04 -4.89 5.71
C LEU A 348 -24.44 -3.40 5.66
N GLN A 349 -24.44 -2.81 4.47
CA GLN A 349 -24.83 -1.42 4.27
C GLN A 349 -26.31 -1.19 4.65
N ALA A 350 -27.22 -2.06 4.23
CA ALA A 350 -28.63 -1.95 4.59
C ALA A 350 -28.84 -2.09 6.11
N CYS A 351 -28.04 -2.94 6.76
CA CYS A 351 -28.02 -3.06 8.22
C CYS A 351 -27.55 -1.76 8.89
N ALA A 352 -26.44 -1.17 8.43
CA ALA A 352 -25.93 0.10 8.93
C ALA A 352 -26.96 1.25 8.76
N SER A 353 -27.59 1.36 7.58
CA SER A 353 -28.64 2.34 7.32
C SER A 353 -29.84 2.17 8.25
N SER A 354 -30.24 0.93 8.52
CA SER A 354 -31.33 0.60 9.43
C SER A 354 -30.98 0.95 10.89
N ALA A 355 -29.75 0.66 11.32
CA ALA A 355 -29.25 1.03 12.65
C ALA A 355 -29.29 2.56 12.83
N LYS A 356 -28.75 3.32 11.87
CA LYS A 356 -28.80 4.78 11.88
C LYS A 356 -30.22 5.32 11.91
N ALA A 357 -31.11 4.81 11.06
CA ALA A 357 -32.51 5.24 11.00
C ALA A 357 -33.27 5.01 12.32
N LYS A 358 -32.88 3.96 13.06
CA LYS A 358 -33.45 3.61 14.37
C LYS A 358 -32.70 4.21 15.56
N GLY A 359 -31.64 4.99 15.33
CA GLY A 359 -30.86 5.64 16.38
C GLY A 359 -29.89 4.74 17.13
N TYR A 360 -29.56 3.56 16.60
CA TYR A 360 -28.53 2.69 17.18
C TYR A 360 -27.15 3.04 16.63
N VAL A 361 -26.16 3.14 17.53
CA VAL A 361 -24.75 3.33 17.16
C VAL A 361 -24.10 2.01 16.79
N LEU A 362 -24.29 0.95 17.58
CA LEU A 362 -23.65 -0.35 17.35
C LEU A 362 -24.58 -1.30 16.59
N PHE A 363 -24.04 -2.03 15.62
CA PHE A 363 -24.78 -3.05 14.87
C PHE A 363 -23.89 -4.24 14.50
N GLY A 364 -24.53 -5.34 14.11
CA GLY A 364 -23.87 -6.54 13.60
C GLY A 364 -24.64 -7.10 12.42
N PHE A 365 -23.94 -7.59 11.41
CA PHE A 365 -24.54 -8.24 10.25
C PHE A 365 -23.89 -9.59 10.01
N ASN A 366 -24.70 -10.64 10.00
CA ASN A 366 -24.25 -11.99 9.69
C ASN A 366 -24.51 -12.29 8.21
N SER A 367 -23.44 -12.50 7.44
CA SER A 367 -23.51 -12.64 5.98
C SER A 367 -24.16 -13.95 5.53
N ASN A 368 -24.10 -15.00 6.35
CA ASN A 368 -24.67 -16.32 6.07
C ASN A 368 -26.18 -16.35 6.32
N THR A 369 -26.61 -15.82 7.47
CA THR A 369 -28.03 -15.84 7.88
C THR A 369 -28.82 -14.63 7.39
N LYS A 370 -28.13 -13.59 6.90
CA LYS A 370 -28.73 -12.29 6.51
C LYS A 370 -29.47 -11.61 7.67
N VAL A 371 -29.06 -11.88 8.90
CA VAL A 371 -29.61 -11.25 10.10
C VAL A 371 -28.78 -10.02 10.44
N CYS A 372 -29.47 -8.90 10.64
CA CYS A 372 -28.93 -7.67 11.19
C CYS A 372 -29.34 -7.57 12.66
N VAL A 373 -28.41 -7.21 13.55
CA VAL A 373 -28.68 -7.01 14.98
C VAL A 373 -28.25 -5.62 15.38
N PHE A 374 -28.99 -4.99 16.30
CA PHE A 374 -28.61 -3.72 16.90
C PHE A 374 -28.21 -3.95 18.34
N TYR A 375 -27.06 -3.39 18.71
CA TYR A 375 -26.50 -3.56 20.05
C TYR A 375 -26.64 -2.29 20.88
N ALA A 376 -26.74 -2.46 22.20
CA ALA A 376 -26.55 -1.37 23.15
C ALA A 376 -25.70 -1.83 24.33
N PRO A 377 -24.71 -1.02 24.76
CA PRO A 377 -23.93 -1.31 25.96
C PRO A 377 -24.80 -1.26 27.22
N THR A 378 -24.32 -1.82 28.31
CA THR A 378 -24.98 -1.71 29.61
C THR A 378 -24.88 -0.28 30.11
N PRO A 379 -25.98 0.36 30.54
CA PRO A 379 -25.94 1.73 31.06
C PRO A 379 -25.02 1.86 32.28
N SER A 380 -24.22 2.92 32.31
CA SER A 380 -23.37 3.26 33.46
C SER A 380 -23.28 4.79 33.62
N PRO A 381 -23.46 5.34 34.83
CA PRO A 381 -23.38 6.78 35.05
C PRO A 381 -21.93 7.29 35.16
N THR A 382 -20.96 6.43 35.48
CA THR A 382 -19.56 6.84 35.69
C THR A 382 -18.64 6.47 34.52
N LYS A 383 -19.07 5.54 33.67
CA LYS A 383 -18.26 4.98 32.57
C LYS A 383 -18.74 5.48 31.21
N GLY A 384 -17.78 5.85 30.37
CA GLY A 384 -17.99 6.17 28.97
C GLY A 384 -17.19 5.26 28.04
N ILE A 385 -17.69 5.07 26.82
CA ILE A 385 -17.07 4.26 25.77
C ILE A 385 -16.54 5.19 24.67
N SER A 386 -15.32 4.95 24.21
CA SER A 386 -14.72 5.62 23.05
C SER A 386 -14.44 4.58 21.98
N LEU A 387 -15.27 4.55 20.93
CA LEU A 387 -15.11 3.63 19.81
C LEU A 387 -14.04 4.15 18.84
N VAL A 388 -13.30 3.24 18.24
CA VAL A 388 -12.27 3.52 17.22
C VAL A 388 -12.88 4.28 16.05
N ASN A 389 -12.13 5.23 15.50
CA ASN A 389 -12.56 6.03 14.36
C ASN A 389 -11.33 6.57 13.62
N THR A 390 -11.52 6.96 12.37
CA THR A 390 -10.53 7.67 11.56
C THR A 390 -11.22 8.84 10.86
N PRO A 391 -10.85 10.11 11.13
CA PRO A 391 -9.74 10.59 11.99
C PRO A 391 -9.84 10.12 13.44
N LEU A 392 -8.73 10.20 14.21
CA LEU A 392 -8.59 9.76 15.62
C LEU A 392 -9.46 10.57 16.63
N VAL A 393 -10.70 10.89 16.25
CA VAL A 393 -11.75 11.46 17.09
C VAL A 393 -12.74 10.34 17.40
N PRO A 394 -12.80 9.83 18.63
CA PRO A 394 -13.62 8.67 18.94
C PRO A 394 -15.11 8.92 18.75
N VAL A 395 -15.86 7.87 18.43
CA VAL A 395 -17.31 7.90 18.62
C VAL A 395 -17.60 7.64 20.09
N VAL A 396 -18.07 8.67 20.79
CA VAL A 396 -18.25 8.65 22.24
C VAL A 396 -19.67 8.21 22.62
N LEU A 397 -19.78 7.18 23.45
CA LEU A 397 -21.00 6.81 24.16
C LEU A 397 -20.80 7.17 25.64
N SER A 398 -21.38 8.30 26.08
CA SER A 398 -21.08 8.93 27.37
C SER A 398 -21.55 8.15 28.60
N SER A 399 -22.52 7.26 28.43
CA SER A 399 -23.11 6.47 29.52
C SER A 399 -23.23 5.00 29.12
N GLY A 400 -22.16 4.23 29.30
CA GLY A 400 -22.13 2.85 28.86
C GLY A 400 -20.89 2.09 29.30
N THR A 401 -21.04 0.77 29.45
CA THR A 401 -19.93 -0.17 29.68
C THR A 401 -20.25 -1.50 29.01
N PHE A 402 -19.21 -2.29 28.80
CA PHE A 402 -19.33 -3.73 28.57
C PHE A 402 -18.90 -4.50 29.82
N GLY A 403 -19.37 -5.74 29.92
CA GLY A 403 -18.95 -6.73 30.92
C GLY A 403 -17.61 -7.37 30.57
N SER A 404 -17.13 -8.26 31.43
CA SER A 404 -15.86 -8.99 31.25
C SER A 404 -15.86 -9.98 30.07
N ASP A 405 -17.02 -10.20 29.45
CA ASP A 405 -17.19 -10.96 28.22
C ASP A 405 -16.69 -10.22 26.96
N VAL A 406 -16.48 -8.90 27.06
CA VAL A 406 -16.00 -8.03 25.97
C VAL A 406 -14.86 -7.12 26.44
N ALA A 407 -14.91 -6.69 27.70
CA ALA A 407 -13.88 -5.85 28.32
C ALA A 407 -12.61 -6.68 28.60
N SER A 408 -11.51 -6.31 27.96
CA SER A 408 -10.25 -7.06 27.95
C SER A 408 -9.12 -6.16 28.45
N GLY A 409 -8.47 -6.55 29.55
CA GLY A 409 -7.27 -5.89 30.08
C GLY A 409 -7.48 -4.52 30.75
N ALA A 410 -7.15 -4.41 32.04
CA ALA A 410 -7.07 -3.12 32.73
C ALA A 410 -5.80 -2.37 32.32
N MET A 411 -5.93 -1.06 32.11
CA MET A 411 -4.84 -0.17 31.70
C MET A 411 -4.78 1.08 32.56
N ALA A 412 -3.61 1.71 32.60
CA ALA A 412 -3.41 2.99 33.26
C ALA A 412 -3.70 4.14 32.28
N ALA A 413 -4.66 4.99 32.62
CA ALA A 413 -4.91 6.24 31.90
C ALA A 413 -5.45 7.31 32.86
N THR A 414 -5.14 8.58 32.58
CA THR A 414 -5.61 9.72 33.38
C THR A 414 -6.89 10.33 32.84
N THR A 415 -7.11 10.22 31.53
CA THR A 415 -8.26 10.78 30.82
C THR A 415 -8.86 9.76 29.85
N ALA A 416 -10.11 9.99 29.42
CA ALA A 416 -10.73 9.19 28.37
C ALA A 416 -9.96 9.26 27.04
N ALA A 417 -9.33 10.41 26.74
CA ALA A 417 -8.52 10.58 25.54
C ALA A 417 -7.20 9.78 25.61
N ASP A 418 -6.55 9.73 26.78
CA ASP A 418 -5.38 8.87 26.98
C ASP A 418 -5.77 7.40 26.91
N CYS A 419 -6.91 7.05 27.51
CA CYS A 419 -7.47 5.70 27.47
C CYS A 419 -7.71 5.26 26.01
N TYR A 420 -8.35 6.10 25.21
CA TYR A 420 -8.64 5.85 23.81
C TYR A 420 -7.39 5.52 22.98
N LYS A 421 -6.27 6.24 23.19
CA LYS A 421 -5.00 6.00 22.47
C LYS A 421 -4.39 4.63 22.73
N LEU A 422 -4.79 3.95 23.82
CA LEU A 422 -4.30 2.60 24.13
C LEU A 422 -5.03 1.52 23.34
N CYS A 423 -6.16 1.85 22.71
CA CYS A 423 -6.82 0.98 21.76
C CYS A 423 -6.16 1.13 20.37
N VAL A 424 -5.29 0.18 20.04
CA VAL A 424 -4.67 0.04 18.73
C VAL A 424 -5.22 -1.25 18.12
N PRO A 425 -6.18 -1.18 17.17
CA PRO A 425 -6.87 -2.35 16.64
C PRO A 425 -5.92 -3.45 16.14
N SER A 426 -4.84 -3.05 15.48
CA SER A 426 -3.82 -3.96 14.94
C SER A 426 -2.90 -4.57 16.01
N GLN A 427 -2.90 -4.05 17.24
CA GLN A 427 -2.12 -4.58 18.36
C GLN A 427 -2.94 -5.48 19.26
N ASN A 428 -4.14 -5.03 19.64
CA ASN A 428 -4.92 -5.64 20.70
C ASN A 428 -6.37 -5.92 20.28
N LEU A 429 -6.68 -5.93 18.97
CA LEU A 429 -8.01 -6.27 18.42
C LEU A 429 -9.16 -5.48 19.04
N CYS A 430 -8.85 -4.32 19.60
CA CYS A 430 -9.87 -3.51 20.24
C CYS A 430 -10.72 -2.81 19.18
N PHE A 431 -11.97 -2.57 19.50
CA PHE A 431 -12.83 -1.64 18.76
C PHE A 431 -13.23 -0.43 19.60
N ALA A 432 -12.92 -0.45 20.90
CA ALA A 432 -13.26 0.62 21.83
C ALA A 432 -12.39 0.60 23.08
N THR A 433 -12.49 1.67 23.87
CA THR A 433 -12.10 1.69 25.28
C THR A 433 -13.25 2.10 26.19
N VAL A 434 -13.27 1.58 27.41
CA VAL A 434 -14.11 2.04 28.50
C VAL A 434 -13.25 2.81 29.50
N PHE A 435 -13.66 4.04 29.82
CA PHE A 435 -13.03 4.86 30.85
C PHE A 435 -14.01 5.18 31.96
N ASP A 436 -13.62 4.92 33.20
CA ASP A 436 -14.38 5.28 34.40
C ASP A 436 -13.89 6.63 34.95
N SER A 437 -14.76 7.63 34.89
CA SER A 437 -14.47 8.98 35.36
C SER A 437 -14.21 9.08 36.86
N THR A 438 -14.71 8.13 37.66
CA THR A 438 -14.57 8.12 39.13
C THR A 438 -13.30 7.40 39.55
N SER A 439 -13.13 6.14 39.12
CA SER A 439 -11.96 5.33 39.50
C SER A 439 -10.71 5.61 38.65
N LYS A 440 -10.86 6.35 37.53
CA LYS A 440 -9.84 6.52 36.49
C LYS A 440 -9.38 5.19 35.86
N ALA A 441 -10.17 4.12 36.04
CA ALA A 441 -9.90 2.84 35.41
C ALA A 441 -10.12 2.94 33.89
N CYS A 442 -9.20 2.38 33.13
CA CYS A 442 -9.28 2.26 31.68
C CYS A 442 -9.24 0.79 31.28
N THR A 443 -9.99 0.40 30.25
CA THR A 443 -10.02 -0.97 29.73
C THR A 443 -10.26 -0.92 28.23
N TYR A 444 -9.53 -1.70 27.44
CA TYR A 444 -9.88 -1.86 26.02
C TYR A 444 -10.95 -2.93 25.87
N VAL A 445 -11.61 -2.93 24.72
CA VAL A 445 -12.79 -3.76 24.47
C VAL A 445 -12.57 -4.52 23.18
N GLN A 446 -12.67 -5.85 23.26
CA GLN A 446 -12.48 -6.77 22.14
C GLN A 446 -13.79 -7.48 21.83
N PRO A 447 -14.18 -7.62 20.55
CA PRO A 447 -15.37 -8.38 20.21
C PRO A 447 -15.11 -9.88 20.35
N SER A 448 -16.18 -10.68 20.32
CA SER A 448 -16.07 -12.12 20.11
C SER A 448 -15.78 -12.41 18.64
N PHE A 449 -14.99 -13.45 18.37
CA PHE A 449 -14.76 -13.93 17.02
C PHE A 449 -16.02 -14.61 16.46
N ASP A 450 -16.46 -14.21 15.28
CA ASP A 450 -17.52 -14.87 14.51
C ASP A 450 -17.23 -14.72 13.01
N ALA A 451 -16.78 -15.79 12.37
CA ALA A 451 -16.30 -15.76 10.99
C ALA A 451 -17.31 -15.22 9.95
N ALA A 452 -18.61 -15.34 10.22
CA ALA A 452 -19.67 -14.93 9.30
C ALA A 452 -20.20 -13.51 9.58
N SER A 453 -19.84 -12.92 10.71
CA SER A 453 -20.38 -11.66 11.17
C SER A 453 -19.41 -10.51 10.97
N THR A 454 -19.99 -9.34 10.72
CA THR A 454 -19.28 -8.06 10.73
C THR A 454 -19.97 -7.18 11.75
N MET A 455 -19.21 -6.75 12.76
CA MET A 455 -19.64 -5.74 13.70
C MET A 455 -19.35 -4.37 13.11
N GLY A 456 -20.23 -3.39 13.33
CA GLY A 456 -19.99 -2.02 12.91
C GLY A 456 -20.55 -1.01 13.88
N TRP A 457 -20.11 0.23 13.72
CA TRP A 457 -20.61 1.35 14.51
C TRP A 457 -20.74 2.61 13.69
N ILE A 458 -21.92 3.24 13.80
CA ILE A 458 -22.27 4.46 13.10
C ILE A 458 -21.41 5.60 13.63
N ILE A 459 -20.76 6.31 12.71
CA ILE A 459 -20.00 7.51 13.04
C ILE A 459 -20.95 8.70 12.93
N PRO A 460 -21.26 9.39 14.04
CA PRO A 460 -22.04 10.62 13.99
C PRO A 460 -21.21 11.72 13.32
N LYS A 461 -21.90 12.64 12.66
CA LYS A 461 -21.27 13.84 12.10
C LYS A 461 -20.75 14.71 13.25
N THR A 462 -19.45 14.67 13.50
CA THR A 462 -18.75 15.42 14.55
C THR A 462 -17.85 16.52 13.98
N LEU A 463 -17.48 16.40 12.70
CA LEU A 463 -16.63 17.36 12.00
C LEU A 463 -17.44 18.19 11.00
N PRO A 464 -17.04 19.45 10.76
CA PRO A 464 -17.70 20.30 9.78
C PRO A 464 -17.45 19.81 8.34
N ASP A 465 -18.46 19.96 7.48
CA ASP A 465 -18.36 19.67 6.04
C ASP A 465 -17.86 20.88 5.23
N ALA A 466 -17.73 22.04 5.88
CA ALA A 466 -17.33 23.29 5.25
C ALA A 466 -16.61 24.21 6.24
N MET A 467 -15.74 25.08 5.73
CA MET A 467 -15.07 26.11 6.52
C MET A 467 -16.06 27.19 6.98
N ALA A 468 -15.91 27.66 8.22
CA ALA A 468 -16.69 28.78 8.74
C ALA A 468 -16.29 30.11 8.09
N THR A 469 -15.00 30.26 7.77
CA THR A 469 -14.43 31.44 7.08
C THR A 469 -13.34 30.98 6.12
N VAL A 470 -13.24 31.63 4.97
CA VAL A 470 -12.19 31.37 3.98
C VAL A 470 -11.32 32.61 3.85
N SER A 471 -10.09 32.51 4.36
CA SER A 471 -9.10 33.60 4.33
C SER A 471 -8.13 33.49 3.16
N GLN A 472 -7.98 32.28 2.62
CA GLN A 472 -7.05 31.95 1.55
C GLN A 472 -7.64 30.84 0.66
N VAL A 473 -7.40 30.93 -0.64
CA VAL A 473 -7.67 29.85 -1.60
C VAL A 473 -6.37 29.52 -2.32
N ASP A 474 -5.97 28.25 -2.25
CA ASP A 474 -4.85 27.70 -2.99
C ASP A 474 -5.41 26.83 -4.12
N VAL A 475 -5.22 27.27 -5.35
CA VAL A 475 -5.66 26.58 -6.57
C VAL A 475 -4.49 25.82 -7.15
N TYR A 476 -4.62 24.51 -7.28
CA TYR A 476 -3.67 23.59 -7.88
C TYR A 476 -4.19 23.18 -9.25
N VAL A 477 -3.54 23.62 -10.31
CA VAL A 477 -3.92 23.31 -11.69
C VAL A 477 -2.91 22.32 -12.25
N THR A 478 -3.37 21.11 -12.54
CA THR A 478 -2.51 20.00 -12.99
C THR A 478 -3.05 19.38 -14.27
N ALA A 479 -2.16 18.67 -14.97
CA ALA A 479 -2.58 17.93 -16.15
C ALA A 479 -3.36 16.68 -15.73
N HIS A 480 -2.84 15.96 -14.74
CA HIS A 480 -3.38 14.69 -14.27
C HIS A 480 -3.70 14.71 -12.76
N GLU A 481 -4.41 13.68 -12.34
CA GLU A 481 -5.03 13.55 -11.02
C GLU A 481 -4.04 13.44 -9.87
N ASP A 482 -2.85 12.87 -10.11
CA ASP A 482 -1.81 12.55 -9.13
C ASP A 482 -0.65 13.57 -9.05
N ASP A 483 -0.58 14.51 -9.99
CA ASP A 483 0.53 15.45 -10.14
C ASP A 483 0.74 16.31 -8.87
N HIS A 484 -0.34 16.70 -8.18
CA HIS A 484 -0.23 17.56 -6.99
C HIS A 484 0.19 16.78 -5.75
N GLU A 485 -0.18 15.50 -5.65
CA GLU A 485 0.31 14.59 -4.62
C GLU A 485 1.81 14.31 -4.79
N LEU A 486 2.31 14.30 -6.03
CA LEU A 486 3.73 14.08 -6.35
C LEU A 486 4.57 15.34 -6.22
N PHE A 487 4.24 16.37 -6.99
CA PHE A 487 5.13 17.51 -7.25
C PHE A 487 4.82 18.74 -6.38
N MET A 488 3.63 18.77 -5.76
CA MET A 488 3.12 19.89 -4.99
C MET A 488 2.69 19.47 -3.57
N SER A 489 3.23 18.36 -3.06
CA SER A 489 2.72 17.75 -1.82
C SER A 489 2.92 18.64 -0.57
N ALA A 490 4.07 19.32 -0.46
CA ALA A 490 4.34 20.20 0.68
C ALA A 490 3.36 21.38 0.80
N PRO A 491 3.05 22.17 -0.26
CA PRO A 491 2.02 23.20 -0.15
C PRO A 491 0.63 22.59 0.08
N VAL A 492 0.29 21.45 -0.54
CA VAL A 492 -1.00 20.77 -0.31
C VAL A 492 -1.18 20.37 1.16
N TYR A 493 -0.14 19.79 1.78
CA TYR A 493 -0.10 19.50 3.23
C TYR A 493 -0.49 20.75 4.05
N ASN A 494 0.11 21.89 3.74
CA ASN A 494 -0.10 23.13 4.47
C ASN A 494 -1.50 23.73 4.25
N SER A 495 -2.03 23.64 3.03
CA SER A 495 -3.36 24.13 2.70
C SER A 495 -4.46 23.30 3.36
N ILE A 496 -4.41 21.97 3.26
CA ILE A 496 -5.47 21.09 3.80
C ILE A 496 -5.49 21.13 5.33
N LYS A 497 -4.33 21.21 5.99
CA LYS A 497 -4.25 21.31 7.45
C LYS A 497 -4.93 22.57 8.02
N SER A 498 -5.04 23.64 7.22
CA SER A 498 -5.54 24.94 7.68
C SER A 498 -7.06 24.96 7.80
N PRO A 499 -7.64 25.44 8.91
CA PRO A 499 -9.09 25.58 9.06
C PRO A 499 -9.69 26.71 8.22
N THR A 500 -8.88 27.57 7.62
CA THR A 500 -9.31 28.78 6.89
C THR A 500 -8.72 28.90 5.48
N THR A 501 -8.04 27.85 5.01
CA THR A 501 -7.52 27.76 3.63
C THR A 501 -8.32 26.72 2.86
N LYS A 502 -8.81 27.12 1.69
CA LYS A 502 -9.43 26.21 0.73
C LYS A 502 -8.40 25.67 -0.23
N SER A 503 -8.39 24.36 -0.48
CA SER A 503 -7.56 23.74 -1.53
C SER A 503 -8.44 23.39 -2.72
N VAL A 504 -8.15 23.92 -3.90
CA VAL A 504 -8.93 23.68 -5.12
C VAL A 504 -8.05 22.94 -6.12
N PHE A 505 -8.38 21.70 -6.41
CA PHE A 505 -7.67 20.86 -7.39
C PHE A 505 -8.42 20.90 -8.72
N VAL A 506 -7.73 21.29 -9.79
CA VAL A 506 -8.29 21.36 -11.14
C VAL A 506 -7.47 20.48 -12.06
N TYR A 507 -8.09 19.42 -12.55
CA TYR A 507 -7.48 18.45 -13.45
C TYR A 507 -7.93 18.75 -14.87
N LEU A 508 -6.99 19.12 -15.73
CA LEU A 508 -7.31 19.52 -17.10
C LEU A 508 -7.60 18.32 -18.01
N SER A 509 -6.95 17.17 -17.76
CA SER A 509 -7.24 15.92 -18.45
C SER A 509 -7.99 14.92 -17.57
N ALA A 510 -8.40 13.80 -18.15
CA ALA A 510 -8.85 12.60 -17.45
C ALA A 510 -7.69 11.67 -17.03
N GLY A 511 -6.46 12.00 -17.43
CA GLY A 511 -5.32 11.14 -17.15
C GLY A 511 -5.45 9.72 -17.71
N ASP A 512 -6.14 9.56 -18.84
CA ASP A 512 -6.54 8.26 -19.38
C ASP A 512 -5.39 7.49 -20.01
N ALA A 513 -4.22 8.09 -20.25
CA ALA A 513 -3.10 7.49 -20.97
C ALA A 513 -3.49 6.84 -22.32
N GLY A 514 -4.59 7.31 -22.94
CA GLY A 514 -5.19 6.72 -24.15
C GLY A 514 -5.96 5.40 -23.93
N GLU A 515 -6.15 4.97 -22.69
CA GLU A 515 -6.88 3.76 -22.33
C GLU A 515 -8.40 3.99 -22.25
N THR A 516 -9.18 2.95 -22.57
CA THR A 516 -10.65 2.93 -22.46
C THR A 516 -11.14 1.90 -21.43
N SER A 517 -10.21 1.37 -20.63
CA SER A 517 -10.34 0.21 -19.74
C SER A 517 -11.02 0.50 -18.39
N GLY A 518 -11.37 1.76 -18.12
CA GLY A 518 -11.76 2.22 -16.78
C GLY A 518 -10.64 2.92 -16.00
N TRP A 519 -9.46 3.08 -16.61
CA TRP A 519 -8.27 3.64 -15.96
C TRP A 519 -8.48 5.06 -15.43
N TRP A 520 -9.09 5.96 -16.22
CA TRP A 520 -9.30 7.34 -15.77
C TRP A 520 -10.22 7.43 -14.55
N GLN A 521 -11.28 6.61 -14.48
CA GLN A 521 -12.16 6.56 -13.32
C GLN A 521 -11.40 6.11 -12.07
N ALA A 522 -10.49 5.15 -12.22
CA ALA A 522 -9.66 4.69 -11.11
C ALA A 522 -8.72 5.79 -10.61
N ARG A 523 -8.14 6.61 -11.51
CA ARG A 523 -7.31 7.77 -11.12
C ARG A 523 -8.10 8.84 -10.36
N GLU A 524 -9.31 9.16 -10.80
CA GLU A 524 -10.19 10.08 -10.04
C GLU A 524 -10.45 9.55 -8.62
N VAL A 525 -10.69 8.25 -8.49
CA VAL A 525 -10.90 7.60 -7.19
C VAL A 525 -9.62 7.60 -6.35
N GLY A 526 -8.46 7.40 -6.99
CA GLY A 526 -7.14 7.49 -6.38
C GLY A 526 -6.89 8.84 -5.73
N THR A 527 -7.03 9.96 -6.47
CA THR A 527 -6.80 11.30 -5.91
C THR A 527 -7.82 11.68 -4.83
N VAL A 528 -9.07 11.25 -4.97
CA VAL A 528 -10.10 11.44 -3.94
C VAL A 528 -9.76 10.64 -2.67
N ALA A 529 -9.23 9.43 -2.80
CA ALA A 529 -8.72 8.63 -1.67
C ALA A 529 -7.48 9.26 -1.02
N ALA A 530 -6.59 9.85 -1.81
CA ALA A 530 -5.44 10.62 -1.35
C ALA A 530 -5.89 11.81 -0.48
N THR A 531 -6.87 12.57 -0.95
CA THR A 531 -7.48 13.69 -0.21
C THR A 531 -8.18 13.23 1.06
N LYS A 532 -8.91 12.11 1.01
CA LYS A 532 -9.50 11.52 2.21
C LYS A 532 -8.44 11.17 3.26
N THR A 533 -7.29 10.67 2.83
CA THR A 533 -6.14 10.38 3.70
C THR A 533 -5.61 11.65 4.34
N TRP A 534 -5.45 12.74 3.58
CA TRP A 534 -5.10 14.06 4.13
C TRP A 534 -6.10 14.55 5.18
N VAL A 535 -7.39 14.54 4.86
CA VAL A 535 -8.45 15.03 5.77
C VAL A 535 -8.52 14.18 7.04
N ASN A 536 -8.39 12.86 6.92
CA ASN A 536 -8.28 11.94 8.05
C ASN A 536 -7.04 12.18 8.93
N MET A 537 -5.90 12.53 8.32
CA MET A 537 -4.67 12.81 9.04
C MET A 537 -4.76 14.05 9.93
N PHE A 538 -5.50 15.07 9.49
CA PHE A 538 -5.63 16.31 10.25
C PHE A 538 -6.85 16.32 11.18
N GLY A 539 -7.92 15.60 10.82
CA GLY A 539 -9.13 15.49 11.63
C GLY A 539 -9.86 16.82 11.88
N VAL A 540 -9.68 17.80 11.00
CA VAL A 540 -10.29 19.14 11.09
C VAL A 540 -11.66 19.17 10.43
N PHE A 541 -11.84 18.40 9.36
CA PHE A 541 -13.06 18.39 8.54
C PHE A 541 -13.58 16.97 8.32
N SER A 542 -14.84 16.87 7.92
CA SER A 542 -15.48 15.61 7.53
C SER A 542 -14.77 14.98 6.32
N PRO A 543 -14.39 13.69 6.38
CA PRO A 543 -13.75 12.98 5.26
C PRO A 543 -14.77 12.45 4.22
N VAL A 544 -16.05 12.81 4.37
CA VAL A 544 -17.13 12.33 3.49
C VAL A 544 -17.16 13.15 2.20
N PRO A 545 -17.00 12.54 1.02
CA PRO A 545 -17.07 13.26 -0.24
C PRO A 545 -18.50 13.69 -0.59
N VAL A 546 -18.62 14.90 -1.12
CA VAL A 546 -19.85 15.44 -1.70
C VAL A 546 -19.65 15.64 -3.20
N THR A 547 -20.38 14.87 -3.99
CA THR A 547 -20.33 14.88 -5.46
C THR A 547 -21.43 15.77 -6.02
N SER A 548 -21.09 16.65 -6.95
CA SER A 548 -22.03 17.56 -7.64
C SER A 548 -21.55 17.88 -9.05
N THR A 549 -22.43 18.30 -9.94
CA THR A 549 -22.06 18.80 -11.27
C THR A 549 -22.32 20.30 -11.33
N VAL A 550 -21.35 21.07 -11.79
CA VAL A 550 -21.47 22.53 -11.93
C VAL A 550 -21.38 22.95 -13.39
N LEU A 551 -22.18 23.93 -13.79
CA LEU A 551 -22.15 24.48 -15.15
C LEU A 551 -21.23 25.71 -15.18
N LEU A 552 -20.10 25.61 -15.88
CA LEU A 552 -19.12 26.70 -16.01
C LEU A 552 -18.84 26.95 -17.49
N ASN A 553 -19.13 28.16 -17.96
CA ASN A 553 -18.95 28.56 -19.37
C ASN A 553 -19.54 27.56 -20.39
N GLY A 554 -20.69 26.97 -20.08
CA GLY A 554 -21.37 26.01 -20.97
C GLY A 554 -20.88 24.56 -20.84
N HIS A 555 -19.99 24.27 -19.88
CA HIS A 555 -19.49 22.93 -19.62
C HIS A 555 -19.96 22.40 -18.26
N HIS A 556 -20.49 21.18 -18.25
CA HIS A 556 -20.81 20.46 -17.03
C HIS A 556 -19.55 19.81 -16.45
N ILE A 557 -19.05 20.38 -15.36
CA ILE A 557 -17.83 19.93 -14.69
C ILE A 557 -18.19 19.14 -13.45
N GLN A 558 -17.62 17.93 -13.33
CA GLN A 558 -17.75 17.13 -12.12
C GLN A 558 -16.95 17.80 -11.00
N LYS A 559 -17.64 18.10 -9.90
CA LYS A 559 -17.06 18.62 -8.67
C LYS A 559 -17.20 17.62 -7.53
N ILE A 560 -16.11 17.35 -6.82
CA ILE A 560 -16.11 16.56 -5.58
C ILE A 560 -15.50 17.40 -4.46
N SER A 561 -16.20 17.58 -3.34
CA SER A 561 -15.66 18.32 -2.17
C SER A 561 -15.46 17.38 -1.00
N ILE A 562 -14.30 17.47 -0.32
CA ILE A 562 -14.01 16.75 0.92
C ILE A 562 -13.43 17.75 1.91
N GLY A 563 -14.17 18.04 2.98
CA GLY A 563 -13.75 19.03 3.97
C GLY A 563 -13.47 20.42 3.38
N ASN A 564 -12.22 20.89 3.47
CA ASN A 564 -11.80 22.17 2.87
C ASN A 564 -11.24 22.04 1.44
N THR A 565 -11.43 20.90 0.78
CA THR A 565 -10.99 20.70 -0.60
C THR A 565 -12.13 20.72 -1.61
N ALA A 566 -11.82 21.08 -2.85
CA ALA A 566 -12.70 20.94 -4.00
C ALA A 566 -11.91 20.44 -5.22
N HIS A 567 -12.35 19.33 -5.79
CA HIS A 567 -11.81 18.71 -7.00
C HIS A 567 -12.69 19.04 -8.19
N TYR A 568 -12.09 19.43 -9.31
CA TYR A 568 -12.76 19.74 -10.57
C TYR A 568 -12.14 18.91 -11.69
N PHE A 569 -12.96 18.07 -12.32
CA PHE A 569 -12.52 17.15 -13.38
C PHE A 569 -13.05 17.62 -14.74
N LEU A 570 -12.16 18.12 -15.61
CA LEU A 570 -12.54 18.56 -16.96
C LEU A 570 -12.69 17.38 -17.92
N ARG A 571 -12.05 16.25 -17.64
CA ARG A 571 -12.19 14.96 -18.34
C ARG A 571 -11.94 15.00 -19.86
N LEU A 572 -11.13 15.95 -20.34
CA LEU A 572 -10.54 15.83 -21.68
C LEU A 572 -9.57 14.65 -21.66
N SER A 573 -9.65 13.73 -22.64
CA SER A 573 -8.57 12.74 -22.76
C SER A 573 -7.23 13.44 -22.93
N GLU A 574 -6.13 12.81 -22.53
CA GLU A 574 -4.78 13.37 -22.69
C GLU A 574 -4.52 13.82 -24.13
N ASN A 575 -4.90 12.99 -25.11
CA ASN A 575 -4.83 13.33 -26.53
C ASN A 575 -5.73 14.52 -26.90
N ASN A 576 -6.96 14.58 -26.38
CA ASN A 576 -7.85 15.69 -26.65
C ASN A 576 -7.36 16.99 -26.01
N LEU A 577 -6.78 16.92 -24.80
CA LEU A 577 -6.20 18.06 -24.12
C LEU A 577 -5.02 18.62 -24.92
N ASP A 578 -4.09 17.78 -25.36
CA ASP A 578 -2.97 18.21 -26.20
C ASP A 578 -3.46 18.95 -27.46
N LEU A 579 -4.42 18.35 -28.16
CA LEU A 579 -5.00 18.93 -29.37
C LEU A 579 -5.69 20.27 -29.10
N VAL A 580 -6.39 20.44 -27.98
CA VAL A 580 -7.05 21.70 -27.61
C VAL A 580 -6.03 22.76 -27.22
N LEU A 581 -5.05 22.42 -26.37
CA LEU A 581 -4.13 23.39 -25.78
C LEU A 581 -2.99 23.80 -26.72
N ASN A 582 -2.43 22.85 -27.46
CA ASN A 582 -1.26 23.06 -28.31
C ASN A 582 -1.63 23.29 -29.77
N SER A 583 -2.73 22.69 -30.24
CA SER A 583 -3.14 22.77 -31.65
C SER A 583 -4.42 23.59 -31.88
N ASN A 584 -5.08 24.09 -30.82
CA ASN A 584 -6.38 24.79 -30.89
C ASN A 584 -7.45 24.02 -31.68
N VAL A 585 -7.41 22.69 -31.58
CA VAL A 585 -8.35 21.81 -32.27
C VAL A 585 -9.53 21.53 -31.35
N LYS A 586 -10.74 21.74 -31.87
CA LYS A 586 -12.00 21.49 -31.16
C LYS A 586 -12.13 20.02 -30.71
N ARG A 587 -12.28 19.79 -29.41
CA ARG A 587 -12.48 18.46 -28.79
C ARG A 587 -13.45 18.54 -27.61
N ALA A 588 -14.02 17.39 -27.25
CA ALA A 588 -14.96 17.25 -26.15
C ALA A 588 -14.36 16.36 -25.03
N PRO A 589 -14.81 16.53 -23.78
CA PRO A 589 -14.55 15.59 -22.68
C PRO A 589 -15.07 14.19 -22.99
N ILE A 590 -14.47 13.18 -22.35
CA ILE A 590 -14.82 11.77 -22.53
C ILE A 590 -16.25 11.49 -22.03
N ASP A 591 -16.70 12.17 -20.98
CA ASP A 591 -18.02 11.99 -20.37
C ASP A 591 -19.10 12.94 -20.94
N GLN A 592 -18.71 13.97 -21.68
CA GLN A 592 -19.59 14.96 -22.30
C GLN A 592 -19.29 15.13 -23.81
N PRO A 593 -19.56 14.13 -24.66
CA PRO A 593 -19.12 14.11 -26.07
C PRO A 593 -19.72 15.21 -26.95
N THR A 594 -20.70 15.96 -26.44
CA THR A 594 -21.35 17.09 -27.13
C THR A 594 -20.89 18.46 -26.65
N GLU A 595 -20.13 18.55 -25.55
CA GLU A 595 -19.71 19.81 -24.92
C GLU A 595 -18.26 20.15 -25.29
N TYR A 596 -18.10 20.77 -26.45
CA TYR A 596 -16.78 20.98 -27.03
C TYR A 596 -16.04 22.20 -26.48
N TYR A 597 -14.79 21.99 -26.09
CA TYR A 597 -13.82 23.06 -25.98
C TYR A 597 -13.37 23.43 -27.39
N ALA A 598 -13.62 24.69 -27.79
CA ALA A 598 -13.29 25.14 -29.14
C ALA A 598 -11.78 25.25 -29.38
N ASN A 599 -11.02 25.64 -28.34
CA ASN A 599 -9.59 25.95 -28.38
C ASN A 599 -9.05 26.15 -26.94
N ALA A 600 -7.78 26.52 -26.81
CA ALA A 600 -7.15 26.78 -25.51
C ALA A 600 -7.84 27.91 -24.70
N GLN A 601 -8.46 28.90 -25.36
CA GLN A 601 -9.18 29.97 -24.66
C GLN A 601 -10.42 29.44 -23.93
N ALA A 602 -11.17 28.51 -24.52
CA ALA A 602 -12.31 27.90 -23.85
C ALA A 602 -11.92 27.19 -22.54
N VAL A 603 -10.75 26.53 -22.51
CA VAL A 603 -10.21 25.92 -21.28
C VAL A 603 -9.84 27.00 -20.26
N LYS A 604 -9.19 28.09 -20.68
CA LYS A 604 -8.87 29.24 -19.82
C LYS A 604 -10.12 29.90 -19.25
N ASP A 605 -11.20 29.99 -20.02
CA ASP A 605 -12.47 30.57 -19.57
C ASP A 605 -13.10 29.70 -18.46
N VAL A 606 -13.15 28.37 -18.64
CA VAL A 606 -13.59 27.43 -17.60
C VAL A 606 -12.72 27.54 -16.35
N LEU A 607 -11.39 27.54 -16.49
CA LEU A 607 -10.45 27.68 -15.37
C LEU A 607 -10.68 29.00 -14.62
N LYS A 608 -10.87 30.12 -15.33
CA LYS A 608 -11.25 31.40 -14.73
C LYS A 608 -12.55 31.29 -13.94
N GLY A 609 -13.55 30.63 -14.51
CA GLY A 609 -14.83 30.36 -13.86
C GLY A 609 -14.68 29.61 -12.53
N ILE A 610 -13.80 28.59 -12.49
CA ILE A 610 -13.48 27.84 -11.27
C ILE A 610 -12.82 28.75 -10.24
N ILE A 611 -11.76 29.47 -10.62
CA ILE A 611 -11.02 30.36 -9.70
C ILE A 611 -11.96 31.40 -9.09
N VAL A 612 -12.79 32.06 -9.90
CA VAL A 612 -13.75 33.07 -9.42
C VAL A 612 -14.80 32.43 -8.50
N ALA A 613 -15.37 31.28 -8.88
CA ALA A 613 -16.37 30.60 -8.07
C ALA A 613 -15.85 30.20 -6.68
N GLU A 614 -14.58 29.79 -6.59
CA GLU A 614 -13.98 29.33 -5.34
C GLU A 614 -13.36 30.46 -4.51
N ALA A 615 -12.94 31.56 -5.14
CA ALA A 615 -12.21 32.66 -4.49
C ALA A 615 -12.95 34.00 -4.40
N THR A 616 -14.25 34.03 -4.72
CA THR A 616 -15.11 35.22 -4.53
C THR A 616 -15.00 35.71 -3.08
N LYS A 617 -14.71 37.01 -2.88
CA LYS A 617 -14.53 37.64 -1.56
C LYS A 617 -13.42 37.03 -0.68
N VAL A 618 -12.44 36.35 -1.27
CA VAL A 618 -11.27 35.84 -0.56
C VAL A 618 -10.07 36.76 -0.81
N PRO A 619 -9.42 37.29 0.24
CA PRO A 619 -8.39 38.31 0.07
C PRO A 619 -7.06 37.75 -0.45
N LYS A 620 -6.80 36.45 -0.29
CA LYS A 620 -5.53 35.82 -0.71
C LYS A 620 -5.79 34.63 -1.61
N VAL A 621 -5.22 34.66 -2.82
CA VAL A 621 -5.32 33.58 -3.79
C VAL A 621 -3.94 33.21 -4.31
N ASN A 622 -3.60 31.93 -4.23
CA ASN A 622 -2.36 31.38 -4.78
C ASN A 622 -2.72 30.38 -5.88
N ALA A 623 -2.01 30.44 -7.00
CA ALA A 623 -2.09 29.46 -8.07
C ALA A 623 -0.80 28.64 -8.09
N HIS A 624 -0.95 27.33 -8.01
CA HIS A 624 0.09 26.31 -8.04
C HIS A 624 -0.07 25.52 -9.34
N TYR A 625 0.98 25.40 -10.14
CA TYR A 625 0.93 24.73 -11.45
C TYR A 625 2.33 24.27 -11.87
N SER A 626 2.45 23.47 -12.94
CA SER A 626 3.75 22.97 -13.42
C SER A 626 4.62 24.09 -14.03
N ASP A 627 5.92 24.11 -13.75
CA ASP A 627 6.87 25.01 -14.41
C ASP A 627 6.99 24.64 -15.89
N TYR A 628 7.02 25.68 -16.74
CA TYR A 628 7.04 25.55 -18.19
C TYR A 628 8.10 26.43 -18.84
N LEU A 629 8.89 27.17 -18.06
CA LEU A 629 9.81 28.20 -18.56
C LEU A 629 11.27 27.83 -18.39
N LEU A 630 11.65 27.25 -17.24
CA LEU A 630 13.06 27.08 -16.89
C LEU A 630 13.66 25.81 -17.50
N ASP A 631 12.89 24.74 -17.54
CA ASP A 631 13.28 23.47 -18.16
C ASP A 631 12.04 22.76 -18.72
N PRO A 632 11.51 23.24 -19.87
CA PRO A 632 10.35 22.58 -20.48
C PRO A 632 10.71 21.22 -21.09
N SER A 633 12.00 20.96 -21.34
CA SER A 633 12.51 19.65 -21.73
C SER A 633 12.55 18.71 -20.53
N GLY A 634 12.21 17.44 -20.72
CA GLY A 634 12.29 16.44 -19.65
C GLY A 634 11.05 16.34 -18.75
N ASP A 635 10.00 17.11 -19.03
CA ASP A 635 8.67 16.92 -18.43
C ASP A 635 7.66 16.39 -19.44
N HIS A 636 6.51 15.95 -18.93
CA HIS A 636 5.40 15.56 -19.78
C HIS A 636 4.82 16.78 -20.53
N VAL A 637 4.53 16.63 -21.83
CA VAL A 637 4.04 17.73 -22.68
C VAL A 637 2.77 18.39 -22.12
N LEU A 638 1.90 17.60 -21.47
CA LEU A 638 0.69 18.12 -20.85
C LEU A 638 0.99 18.91 -19.57
N HIS A 639 2.05 18.61 -18.83
CA HIS A 639 2.46 19.41 -17.66
C HIS A 639 2.87 20.81 -18.13
N VAL A 640 3.74 20.87 -19.14
CA VAL A 640 4.20 22.12 -19.75
C VAL A 640 3.02 22.92 -20.31
N ALA A 641 2.10 22.27 -21.03
CA ALA A 641 0.92 22.93 -21.59
C ALA A 641 -0.03 23.47 -20.51
N SER A 642 -0.27 22.69 -19.45
CA SER A 642 -1.13 23.06 -18.32
C SER A 642 -0.54 24.24 -17.53
N GLY A 643 0.76 24.22 -17.27
CA GLY A 643 1.48 25.32 -16.64
C GLY A 643 1.44 26.60 -17.50
N ARG A 644 1.69 26.48 -18.81
CA ARG A 644 1.64 27.59 -19.75
C ARG A 644 0.28 28.26 -19.79
N ILE A 645 -0.81 27.49 -20.01
CA ILE A 645 -2.15 28.08 -20.15
C ILE A 645 -2.66 28.68 -18.84
N THR A 646 -2.25 28.13 -17.70
CA THR A 646 -2.54 28.71 -16.38
C THR A 646 -1.86 30.07 -16.23
N ALA A 647 -0.55 30.14 -16.48
CA ALA A 647 0.19 31.39 -16.40
C ALA A 647 -0.29 32.44 -17.42
N GLU A 648 -0.61 32.04 -18.66
CA GLU A 648 -1.21 32.92 -19.66
C GLU A 648 -2.52 33.55 -19.17
N LEU A 649 -3.41 32.74 -18.59
CA LEU A 649 -4.67 33.25 -18.02
C LEU A 649 -4.39 34.26 -16.90
N LEU A 650 -3.54 33.90 -15.94
CA LEU A 650 -3.26 34.72 -14.77
C LEU A 650 -2.57 36.05 -15.13
N ASN A 651 -1.75 36.04 -16.18
CA ASN A 651 -1.03 37.24 -16.63
C ASN A 651 -1.87 38.14 -17.56
N ALA A 652 -2.78 37.55 -18.35
CA ALA A 652 -3.62 38.30 -19.28
C ALA A 652 -4.83 38.96 -18.59
N ASP A 653 -5.37 38.35 -17.54
CA ASP A 653 -6.47 38.92 -16.78
C ASP A 653 -5.96 39.99 -15.81
N THR A 654 -6.43 41.24 -15.99
CA THR A 654 -5.95 42.39 -15.20
C THR A 654 -6.19 42.26 -13.69
N VAL A 655 -7.22 41.54 -13.26
CA VAL A 655 -7.51 41.35 -11.84
C VAL A 655 -6.60 40.25 -11.29
N PHE A 656 -6.45 39.14 -12.00
CA PHE A 656 -5.55 38.06 -11.59
C PHE A 656 -4.09 38.52 -11.55
N ALA A 657 -3.62 39.23 -12.57
CA ALA A 657 -2.26 39.72 -12.66
C ALA A 657 -1.88 40.65 -11.50
N ALA A 658 -2.86 41.35 -10.92
CA ALA A 658 -2.66 42.27 -9.81
C ALA A 658 -2.55 41.57 -8.44
N CYS A 659 -3.30 40.49 -8.20
CA CYS A 659 -3.49 39.95 -6.85
C CYS A 659 -3.21 38.45 -6.67
N VAL A 660 -3.22 37.64 -7.73
CA VAL A 660 -3.01 36.18 -7.61
C VAL A 660 -1.50 35.87 -7.59
N SER A 661 -1.04 35.26 -6.51
CA SER A 661 0.35 34.79 -6.42
C SER A 661 0.53 33.51 -7.24
N GLN A 662 1.67 33.35 -7.90
CA GLN A 662 1.95 32.21 -8.78
C GLN A 662 3.15 31.41 -8.27
N PHE A 663 2.97 30.09 -8.17
CA PHE A 663 3.94 29.13 -7.68
C PHE A 663 4.10 28.02 -8.72
N PRO A 664 5.04 28.14 -9.67
CA PRO A 664 5.35 27.06 -10.59
C PRO A 664 6.19 25.97 -9.89
N TYR A 665 5.96 24.70 -10.23
CA TYR A 665 6.64 23.53 -9.67
C TYR A 665 7.25 22.65 -10.76
N PHE A 666 8.47 22.16 -10.55
CA PHE A 666 9.05 21.16 -11.45
C PHE A 666 8.39 19.79 -11.24
N GLY A 667 8.10 19.11 -12.35
CA GLY A 667 7.66 17.72 -12.41
C GLY A 667 8.84 16.77 -12.64
N TYR A 668 8.79 16.02 -13.74
CA TYR A 668 9.79 14.98 -14.03
C TYR A 668 11.22 15.51 -14.23
N GLN A 669 11.41 16.81 -14.47
CA GLN A 669 12.74 17.42 -14.60
C GLN A 669 13.59 17.27 -13.33
N ARG A 670 12.93 17.12 -12.18
CA ARG A 670 13.57 17.00 -10.85
C ARG A 670 13.25 15.66 -10.19
N TRP A 671 12.79 14.67 -10.97
CA TRP A 671 12.30 13.38 -10.49
C TRP A 671 13.31 12.64 -9.60
N LEU A 672 14.58 12.62 -10.01
CA LEU A 672 15.67 11.93 -9.34
C LEU A 672 16.60 12.84 -8.53
N ASP A 673 16.25 14.12 -8.37
CA ASP A 673 17.06 15.05 -7.58
C ASP A 673 17.05 14.63 -6.09
N THR A 674 17.82 15.32 -5.25
CA THR A 674 17.83 14.98 -3.81
C THR A 674 16.45 15.17 -3.18
N VAL A 675 16.12 14.40 -2.14
CA VAL A 675 14.91 14.66 -1.33
C VAL A 675 15.08 16.02 -0.64
N ASN A 676 14.11 16.94 -0.82
CA ASN A 676 14.15 18.29 -0.24
C ASN A 676 13.00 18.57 0.74
N MET A 677 11.99 17.71 0.80
CA MET A 677 10.93 17.79 1.82
C MET A 677 11.42 17.24 3.17
N ASN A 678 10.87 17.78 4.24
CA ASN A 678 11.17 17.36 5.61
C ASN A 678 9.97 16.61 6.21
N ASN A 679 10.13 15.99 7.37
CA ASN A 679 8.95 15.56 8.13
C ASN A 679 8.36 16.80 8.83
N PRO A 680 7.02 16.91 8.99
CA PRO A 680 6.01 15.86 8.79
C PRO A 680 5.46 15.66 7.37
N ASP A 681 5.64 16.62 6.46
CA ASP A 681 5.04 16.63 5.13
C ASP A 681 5.55 15.49 4.24
N LYS A 682 6.85 15.16 4.31
CA LYS A 682 7.44 14.01 3.61
C LYS A 682 6.78 12.70 4.00
N SER A 683 6.69 12.39 5.30
CA SER A 683 6.01 11.18 5.76
C SER A 683 4.52 11.18 5.41
N ALA A 684 3.88 12.35 5.41
CA ALA A 684 2.48 12.46 5.06
C ALA A 684 2.22 12.16 3.58
N GLN A 685 3.08 12.67 2.68
CA GLN A 685 3.02 12.37 1.26
C GLN A 685 3.06 10.86 0.98
N ARG A 686 3.90 10.12 1.72
CA ARG A 686 4.01 8.67 1.57
C ARG A 686 2.72 7.94 1.95
N ALA A 687 2.10 8.30 3.09
CA ALA A 687 0.81 7.73 3.48
C ALA A 687 -0.31 8.08 2.49
N VAL A 688 -0.30 9.30 1.95
CA VAL A 688 -1.25 9.76 0.94
C VAL A 688 -1.09 9.00 -0.37
N TRP A 689 0.14 8.76 -0.81
CA TRP A 689 0.44 7.97 -2.01
C TRP A 689 0.00 6.51 -1.84
N LEU A 690 0.20 5.93 -0.65
CA LEU A 690 -0.32 4.61 -0.31
C LEU A 690 -1.85 4.57 -0.38
N GLY A 691 -2.53 5.58 0.17
CA GLY A 691 -3.99 5.71 0.10
C GLY A 691 -4.51 5.89 -1.33
N LEU A 692 -3.79 6.63 -2.17
CA LEU A 692 -4.07 6.77 -3.61
C LEU A 692 -4.01 5.41 -4.32
N GLY A 693 -2.90 4.69 -4.13
CA GLY A 693 -2.69 3.37 -4.72
C GLY A 693 -3.75 2.36 -4.30
N ALA A 694 -4.15 2.38 -3.03
CA ALA A 694 -5.26 1.54 -2.54
C ALA A 694 -6.61 1.93 -3.15
N GLY A 695 -6.86 3.23 -3.33
CA GLY A 695 -8.04 3.73 -4.04
C GLY A 695 -8.12 3.21 -5.48
N ILE A 696 -6.99 3.24 -6.20
CA ILE A 696 -6.87 2.72 -7.57
C ILE A 696 -7.07 1.20 -7.59
N LEU A 697 -6.34 0.43 -6.78
CA LEU A 697 -6.40 -1.03 -6.77
C LEU A 697 -7.80 -1.59 -6.47
N ASN A 698 -8.61 -0.88 -5.69
CA ASN A 698 -10.00 -1.25 -5.42
C ASN A 698 -10.91 -1.17 -6.66
N GLN A 699 -10.49 -0.47 -7.72
CA GLN A 699 -11.26 -0.31 -8.96
C GLN A 699 -10.56 -0.87 -10.20
N TYR A 700 -9.24 -0.85 -10.22
CA TYR A 700 -8.43 -1.20 -11.37
C TYR A 700 -7.16 -1.91 -10.90
N PRO A 701 -6.82 -3.11 -11.43
CA PRO A 701 -5.76 -3.96 -10.93
C PRO A 701 -4.37 -3.49 -11.39
N ARG A 702 -4.00 -2.25 -11.05
CA ARG A 702 -2.69 -1.64 -11.34
C ARG A 702 -2.12 -1.02 -10.07
N ASP A 703 -0.95 -1.50 -9.66
CA ASP A 703 -0.16 -0.82 -8.64
C ASP A 703 0.45 0.46 -9.23
N THR A 704 0.50 1.51 -8.41
CA THR A 704 1.11 2.80 -8.76
C THR A 704 2.24 3.20 -7.80
N TRP A 705 2.46 2.42 -6.74
CA TRP A 705 3.48 2.72 -5.75
C TRP A 705 4.88 2.62 -6.36
N SER A 706 5.22 1.48 -6.96
CA SER A 706 6.59 1.25 -7.44
C SER A 706 7.01 2.21 -8.56
N ASP A 707 6.07 2.62 -9.40
CA ASP A 707 6.32 3.55 -10.52
C ASP A 707 6.69 4.97 -10.05
N HIS A 708 6.21 5.40 -8.87
CA HIS A 708 6.30 6.80 -8.43
C HIS A 708 6.95 7.01 -7.08
N SER A 709 7.02 5.96 -6.26
CA SER A 709 7.61 6.03 -4.93
C SER A 709 9.03 6.63 -4.93
N PRO A 710 9.90 6.45 -5.96
CA PRO A 710 11.20 7.11 -5.99
C PRO A 710 11.13 8.63 -5.97
N ALA A 711 10.05 9.25 -6.44
CA ALA A 711 9.85 10.71 -6.46
C ALA A 711 9.46 11.28 -5.10
N LEU A 712 8.84 10.49 -4.22
CA LEU A 712 8.29 10.96 -2.93
C LEU A 712 9.38 11.64 -2.08
N GLY A 713 9.00 12.74 -1.44
CA GLY A 713 9.88 13.63 -0.68
C GLY A 713 10.45 14.80 -1.48
N ARG A 714 9.91 15.08 -2.68
CA ARG A 714 10.39 16.15 -3.55
C ARG A 714 9.29 17.16 -3.84
N THR A 715 9.58 18.43 -3.65
CA THR A 715 8.74 19.55 -4.07
C THR A 715 9.67 20.68 -4.48
N TYR A 716 9.94 20.81 -5.78
CA TYR A 716 10.87 21.80 -6.32
C TYR A 716 10.11 22.93 -7.01
N THR A 717 10.35 24.17 -6.60
CA THR A 717 9.68 25.34 -7.17
C THR A 717 10.52 26.01 -8.25
N GLY A 718 9.84 26.50 -9.28
CA GLY A 718 10.41 27.44 -10.26
C GLY A 718 10.43 28.89 -9.74
N THR A 719 10.27 29.85 -10.66
CA THR A 719 10.29 31.27 -10.30
C THR A 719 8.96 31.71 -9.68
N LEU A 720 8.97 32.01 -8.39
CA LEU A 720 7.78 32.45 -7.65
C LEU A 720 7.40 33.90 -8.00
N LEU A 721 6.09 34.16 -8.17
CA LEU A 721 5.55 35.51 -8.34
C LEU A 721 4.56 35.80 -7.20
N VAL A 722 5.05 36.38 -6.10
CA VAL A 722 4.23 36.69 -4.93
C VAL A 722 3.56 38.07 -5.08
N LYS A 723 2.26 38.15 -4.81
CA LYS A 723 1.47 39.38 -4.83
C LYS A 723 1.07 39.78 -3.42
N ALA A 724 1.25 41.06 -3.10
CA ALA A 724 0.84 41.62 -1.81
C ALA A 724 -0.57 42.23 -1.85
N THR A 725 -1.08 42.55 -3.04
CA THR A 725 -2.42 43.12 -3.24
C THR A 725 -3.48 42.07 -2.91
N ALA A 726 -4.46 42.44 -2.09
CA ALA A 726 -5.59 41.57 -1.81
C ALA A 726 -6.46 41.37 -3.06
N CYS A 727 -6.95 40.15 -3.26
CA CYS A 727 -7.90 39.87 -4.32
C CYS A 727 -9.30 40.39 -3.97
N ALA A 728 -9.96 40.98 -4.97
CA ALA A 728 -11.30 41.56 -4.88
C ALA A 728 -12.17 41.03 -6.03
N PHE A 729 -12.42 39.72 -6.02
CA PHE A 729 -13.34 39.03 -6.93
C PHE A 729 -14.77 39.04 -6.43
#